data_AF-K5XJ41-F1
#
_entry.id   AF-K5XJ41-F1
#
_cell.length_a   1.000
_cell.length_b   1.000
_cell.length_c   1.000
_cell.angle_alpha   90.00
_cell.angle_beta   90.00
_cell.angle_gamma   90.00
#
_symmetry.space_group_name_H-M   'P 1'
#
loop_
_entity.id
_entity.type
_entity.pdbx_description
1 polymer ?
#
loop_
_entity_poly.entity_id
_entity_poly.type
_entity_poly.pdbx_seq_one_letter_code
_entity_poly.pdbx_strand_id
1 'polypeptide(L)'
;MVRQQSSAGGVLALLQEPDIVFKRHALKALNPLVPQFWAEISDHIALIESLYEGDDLPKDARDQAALLASKVYYYLGEYDDALSFALGAGNAFNEESRTPGSEEYIETIVSKAIDRYIELRSEEHSGLSKEKIDSRLQLIIEGIFKRCISEGEFKQAIGIALESRRLDIVSAIYKQTNDVSLLAYAMEAALDTGSSLSYRDHVLRFLFPLFPQLTVGEGSAHVHALTRLLVALSDVSLTVPLLSSLVEKEELLAYQLAFDLVEGGSQDYLESIRTELPEGDLKTKEVYDKLRAILSGKESVKLYLEFLKRNNQTDLLILKSSKDALDPRSSVYHVALTLQNAFMHAGTTSDIFLRENLEWLGLANNWSKFSATAGLGVIHKGYFEQGMTILTPYLPTNNETNIQGASYSEGGALYALGLINAGCGSDVTNYLRQTLRDANNEVVQHGAALGLGVAGMGSKSLEAFEDLKRVLFNDSAVAGEASGYAMGLVMLGTAATDPVDEMLQYAHETQHEKIIRGLAMGIAFVYYGRQEEADSIIKTLLAEKDPILRYGGVYTLALAYAGTANNNAVRQLLHIAVSDVSDDVRRAAVTSLAFLLFKNPSQVPRIVQLLSESYNAHVRCGATLALGIACAGTGLQDAVEILEPMTRDSVDFVRQGAFIALGMILVEQSEVSSPSFTSTRNRYQKIISDKHEDPMARFGAAIGQGFIDAGGRNVAISLQSRAGSSNTSAIVGMVLFCQFWYWYPLALSACLAFSPTGIIGLNGDLKVPKFEYISNAKPSLFAYPASTKPPKKETITKAATAVLSTTARAKAREKKKAAAEGEAMELDDKQELKAVENDIEMKAEDTASPKDGDVSPINRSLSNLIDEPKPSTTPSPSNKKKGEPLQEFRPNFSRVTPAQLDYISFPPGSRYQPVRPVSSTPRNSASIPGAKGGNKAPSAEKYAGGGGIILLTDLRPDAEAEFIEFEPPPVPALPTAATTIPNGNAVPSLPAPTGPHISLDENAPEAEPPASFEYPFEDDS
;
A
#
# COMPACT_ATOMS: atom_id res chain seq x y z
N MET A 1 58.13 -0.67 -38.82
CA MET A 1 57.78 0.74 -38.58
C MET A 1 56.93 1.21 -39.76
N VAL A 2 55.62 1.04 -39.67
CA VAL A 2 54.69 1.50 -40.72
C VAL A 2 54.56 3.02 -40.57
N ARG A 3 54.64 3.78 -41.66
CA ARG A 3 54.35 5.22 -41.61
C ARG A 3 52.90 5.39 -41.17
N GLN A 4 52.65 6.21 -40.15
CA GLN A 4 51.32 6.79 -39.97
C GLN A 4 50.99 7.55 -41.27
N GLN A 5 49.93 7.12 -41.96
CA GLN A 5 49.44 7.83 -43.13
C GLN A 5 48.88 9.18 -42.66
N SER A 6 49.02 10.23 -43.47
CA SER A 6 48.59 11.58 -43.11
C SER A 6 47.27 12.01 -43.77
N SER A 7 46.73 11.18 -44.66
CA SER A 7 45.48 11.38 -45.39
C SER A 7 45.11 10.07 -46.12
N ALA A 8 43.81 9.83 -46.31
CA ALA A 8 43.26 8.72 -47.10
C ALA A 8 43.21 9.03 -48.61
N GLY A 9 43.47 10.28 -49.04
CA GLY A 9 43.34 10.74 -50.44
C GLY A 9 44.06 9.88 -51.48
N GLY A 10 45.23 9.31 -51.13
CA GLY A 10 45.96 8.41 -52.02
C GLY A 10 45.29 7.04 -52.27
N VAL A 11 44.40 6.61 -51.36
CA VAL A 11 43.60 5.39 -51.51
C VAL A 11 42.22 5.71 -52.10
N LEU A 12 41.68 6.90 -51.82
CA LEU A 12 40.45 7.41 -52.45
C LEU A 12 40.63 7.62 -53.97
N ALA A 13 41.81 8.09 -54.41
CA ALA A 13 42.16 8.15 -55.84
C ALA A 13 42.08 6.77 -56.55
N LEU A 14 42.42 5.68 -55.85
CA LEU A 14 42.35 4.31 -56.41
C LEU A 14 40.91 3.80 -56.58
N LEU A 15 39.90 4.45 -56.00
CA LEU A 15 38.49 4.16 -56.29
C LEU A 15 38.01 4.79 -57.61
N GLN A 16 38.67 5.87 -58.06
CA GLN A 16 38.33 6.60 -59.29
C GLN A 16 38.96 5.94 -60.54
N GLU A 17 40.00 5.12 -60.37
CA GLU A 17 40.59 4.31 -61.44
C GLU A 17 39.57 3.29 -62.00
N PRO A 18 39.53 3.04 -63.32
CA PRO A 18 38.50 2.21 -63.94
C PRO A 18 38.70 0.70 -63.71
N ASP A 19 39.90 0.25 -63.34
CA ASP A 19 40.22 -1.17 -63.16
C ASP A 19 39.73 -1.71 -61.79
N ILE A 20 38.93 -2.78 -61.89
CA ILE A 20 38.26 -3.50 -60.80
C ILE A 20 39.26 -4.00 -59.74
N VAL A 21 40.50 -4.32 -60.13
CA VAL A 21 41.54 -4.78 -59.20
C VAL A 21 41.95 -3.67 -58.22
N PHE A 22 42.12 -2.43 -58.71
CA PHE A 22 42.44 -1.29 -57.85
C PHE A 22 41.26 -0.92 -56.95
N LYS A 23 40.03 -0.93 -57.48
CA LYS A 23 38.81 -0.71 -56.66
C LYS A 23 38.71 -1.72 -55.51
N ARG A 24 38.92 -3.02 -55.78
CA ARG A 24 38.93 -4.07 -54.72
C ARG A 24 40.02 -3.85 -53.68
N HIS A 25 41.22 -3.45 -54.10
CA HIS A 25 42.33 -3.15 -53.19
C HIS A 25 42.04 -1.89 -52.35
N ALA A 26 41.48 -0.85 -52.96
CA ALA A 26 41.13 0.41 -52.30
C ALA A 26 40.08 0.20 -51.20
N LEU A 27 38.98 -0.49 -51.49
CA LEU A 27 37.94 -0.83 -50.51
C LEU A 27 38.51 -1.57 -49.29
N LYS A 28 39.35 -2.58 -49.52
CA LYS A 28 39.99 -3.36 -48.44
C LYS A 28 41.01 -2.53 -47.64
N ALA A 29 41.68 -1.56 -48.27
CA ALA A 29 42.63 -0.67 -47.62
C ALA A 29 41.96 0.49 -46.84
N LEU A 30 40.74 0.91 -47.23
CA LEU A 30 39.98 1.96 -46.57
C LEU A 30 39.28 1.50 -45.29
N ASN A 31 38.78 0.26 -45.23
CA ASN A 31 38.05 -0.28 -44.07
C ASN A 31 38.76 -0.17 -42.70
N PRO A 32 40.11 -0.31 -42.56
CA PRO A 32 40.82 -0.03 -41.31
C PRO A 32 41.18 1.46 -41.09
N LEU A 33 41.05 2.32 -42.10
CA LEU A 33 41.38 3.75 -42.04
C LEU A 33 40.20 4.63 -41.63
N VAL A 34 38.96 4.14 -41.75
CA VAL A 34 37.74 4.90 -41.44
C VAL A 34 37.77 5.59 -40.07
N PRO A 35 38.18 4.95 -38.95
CA PRO A 35 38.17 5.61 -37.64
C PRO A 35 39.08 6.85 -37.55
N GLN A 36 40.08 6.97 -38.42
CA GLN A 36 41.04 8.08 -38.44
C GLN A 36 40.72 9.12 -39.53
N PHE A 37 40.11 8.71 -40.64
CA PHE A 37 39.94 9.54 -41.84
C PHE A 37 38.49 9.59 -42.37
N TRP A 38 37.48 9.25 -41.57
CA TRP A 38 36.06 9.25 -41.99
C TRP A 38 35.65 10.55 -42.69
N ALA A 39 36.12 11.70 -42.21
CA ALA A 39 35.80 13.02 -42.78
C ALA A 39 36.38 13.26 -44.19
N GLU A 40 37.48 12.58 -44.58
CA GLU A 40 37.99 12.61 -45.96
C GLU A 40 37.25 11.60 -46.86
N ILE A 41 36.66 10.55 -46.26
CA ILE A 41 35.97 9.47 -46.98
C ILE A 41 34.50 9.85 -47.23
N SER A 42 33.86 10.61 -46.32
CA SER A 42 32.48 11.09 -46.47
C SER A 42 32.27 11.96 -47.70
N ASP A 43 33.26 12.78 -48.09
CA ASP A 43 33.22 13.61 -49.30
C ASP A 43 33.08 12.77 -50.60
N HIS A 44 33.36 11.47 -50.54
CA HIS A 44 33.27 10.53 -51.64
C HIS A 44 32.22 9.42 -51.44
N ILE A 45 31.30 9.57 -50.48
CA ILE A 45 30.33 8.52 -50.13
C ILE A 45 29.43 8.11 -51.30
N ALA A 46 28.97 9.06 -52.12
CA ALA A 46 28.19 8.80 -53.33
C ALA A 46 28.91 7.92 -54.37
N LEU A 47 30.26 7.96 -54.39
CA LEU A 47 31.03 7.03 -55.22
C LEU A 47 30.97 5.60 -54.64
N ILE A 48 31.04 5.46 -53.32
CA ILE A 48 30.97 4.17 -52.61
C ILE A 48 29.56 3.55 -52.76
N GLU A 49 28.50 4.36 -52.67
CA GLU A 49 27.12 3.94 -52.96
C GLU A 49 26.99 3.41 -54.40
N SER A 50 27.46 4.16 -55.40
CA SER A 50 27.40 3.71 -56.81
C SER A 50 28.21 2.42 -57.08
N LEU A 51 29.26 2.16 -56.29
CA LEU A 51 30.05 0.92 -56.34
C LEU A 51 29.35 -0.25 -55.64
N TYR A 52 28.41 0.00 -54.73
CA TYR A 52 27.54 -1.01 -54.13
C TYR A 52 26.34 -1.34 -55.02
N GLU A 53 25.70 -0.33 -55.61
CA GLU A 53 24.56 -0.49 -56.54
C GLU A 53 24.98 -1.08 -57.89
N GLY A 54 26.21 -0.85 -58.34
CA GLY A 54 26.71 -1.33 -59.63
C GLY A 54 26.94 -2.85 -59.68
N ASP A 55 26.40 -3.49 -60.72
CA ASP A 55 26.60 -4.94 -60.95
C ASP A 55 28.00 -5.32 -61.44
N ASP A 56 28.84 -4.34 -61.80
CA ASP A 56 30.19 -4.52 -62.35
C ASP A 56 31.20 -5.17 -61.36
N LEU A 57 30.87 -5.20 -60.07
CA LEU A 57 31.76 -5.68 -59.01
C LEU A 57 31.41 -7.09 -58.51
N PRO A 58 32.42 -7.96 -58.27
CA PRO A 58 32.23 -9.24 -57.59
C PRO A 58 31.57 -9.06 -56.22
N LYS A 59 30.80 -10.06 -55.79
CA LYS A 59 30.00 -9.99 -54.55
C LYS A 59 30.83 -9.61 -53.33
N ASP A 60 32.00 -10.24 -53.12
CA ASP A 60 32.94 -9.88 -52.05
C ASP A 60 33.34 -8.38 -52.03
N ALA A 61 33.40 -7.73 -53.19
CA ALA A 61 33.77 -6.33 -53.30
C ALA A 61 32.58 -5.40 -53.03
N ARG A 62 31.36 -5.79 -53.42
CA ARG A 62 30.11 -5.10 -53.02
C ARG A 62 29.85 -5.20 -51.53
N ASP A 63 30.04 -6.38 -50.94
CA ASP A 63 29.91 -6.61 -49.49
C ASP A 63 30.90 -5.72 -48.70
N GLN A 64 32.12 -5.52 -49.21
CA GLN A 64 33.14 -4.62 -48.63
C GLN A 64 32.85 -3.12 -48.87
N ALA A 65 32.24 -2.75 -49.99
CA ALA A 65 31.78 -1.38 -50.25
C ALA A 65 30.61 -0.99 -49.32
N ALA A 66 29.67 -1.91 -49.12
CA ALA A 66 28.56 -1.74 -48.17
C ALA A 66 29.06 -1.62 -46.73
N LEU A 67 30.05 -2.44 -46.32
CA LEU A 67 30.69 -2.31 -45.00
C LEU A 67 31.40 -0.95 -44.83
N LEU A 68 32.06 -0.46 -45.88
CA LEU A 68 32.74 0.84 -45.87
C LEU A 68 31.73 1.99 -45.74
N ALA A 69 30.67 1.99 -46.55
CA ALA A 69 29.58 2.98 -46.47
C ALA A 69 28.96 2.99 -45.07
N SER A 70 28.58 1.82 -44.54
CA SER A 70 27.99 1.66 -43.21
C SER A 70 28.88 2.23 -42.09
N LYS A 71 30.20 1.98 -42.13
CA LYS A 71 31.14 2.57 -41.17
C LYS A 71 31.22 4.09 -41.28
N VAL A 72 31.14 4.67 -42.49
CA VAL A 72 31.18 6.13 -42.67
C VAL A 72 29.87 6.77 -42.18
N TYR A 73 28.71 6.20 -42.49
CA TYR A 73 27.42 6.65 -41.95
C TYR A 73 27.33 6.57 -40.43
N TYR A 74 27.91 5.53 -39.81
CA TYR A 74 28.05 5.44 -38.36
C TYR A 74 28.84 6.64 -37.77
N TYR A 75 29.96 7.05 -38.38
CA TYR A 75 30.72 8.22 -37.92
C TYR A 75 30.06 9.57 -38.27
N LEU A 76 29.21 9.62 -39.29
CA LEU A 76 28.33 10.77 -39.59
C LEU A 76 27.16 10.88 -38.60
N GLY A 77 26.77 9.78 -37.94
CA GLY A 77 25.64 9.70 -37.02
C GLY A 77 24.30 9.30 -37.67
N GLU A 78 24.31 8.94 -38.95
CA GLU A 78 23.14 8.53 -39.74
C GLU A 78 22.95 7.00 -39.64
N TYR A 79 22.48 6.55 -38.49
CA TYR A 79 22.44 5.12 -38.15
C TYR A 79 21.43 4.29 -38.96
N ASP A 80 20.37 4.90 -39.50
CA ASP A 80 19.38 4.21 -40.33
C ASP A 80 19.97 3.78 -41.70
N ASP A 81 20.68 4.70 -42.35
CA ASP A 81 21.41 4.41 -43.60
C ASP A 81 22.56 3.45 -43.33
N ALA A 82 23.32 3.65 -42.24
CA ALA A 82 24.34 2.71 -41.79
C ALA A 82 23.78 1.28 -41.65
N LEU A 83 22.63 1.10 -41.00
CA LEU A 83 21.95 -0.20 -40.90
C LEU A 83 21.60 -0.77 -42.27
N SER A 84 21.09 0.04 -43.20
CA SER A 84 20.73 -0.42 -44.55
C SER A 84 21.94 -0.99 -45.32
N PHE A 85 23.10 -0.33 -45.22
CA PHE A 85 24.35 -0.79 -45.83
C PHE A 85 24.98 -1.96 -45.05
N ALA A 86 24.84 -2.03 -43.72
CA ALA A 86 25.23 -3.21 -42.94
C ALA A 86 24.45 -4.47 -43.34
N LEU A 87 23.14 -4.34 -43.58
CA LEU A 87 22.28 -5.39 -44.15
C LEU A 87 22.68 -5.76 -45.59
N GLY A 88 23.26 -4.82 -46.34
CA GLY A 88 23.90 -5.05 -47.63
C GLY A 88 25.21 -5.84 -47.54
N ALA A 89 26.01 -5.60 -46.50
CA ALA A 89 27.35 -6.16 -46.32
C ALA A 89 27.37 -7.65 -45.88
N GLY A 90 26.31 -8.13 -45.22
CA GLY A 90 26.10 -9.55 -44.92
C GLY A 90 27.30 -10.27 -44.27
N ASN A 91 28.02 -11.08 -45.05
CA ASN A 91 29.18 -11.84 -44.55
C ASN A 91 30.33 -10.92 -44.09
N ALA A 92 30.57 -9.81 -44.77
CA ALA A 92 31.64 -8.88 -44.40
C ALA A 92 31.40 -8.24 -43.02
N PHE A 93 30.14 -7.97 -42.67
CA PHE A 93 29.76 -7.49 -41.34
C PHE A 93 29.99 -8.56 -40.26
N ASN A 94 29.66 -9.83 -40.55
CA ASN A 94 29.91 -10.93 -39.62
C ASN A 94 31.41 -11.20 -39.39
N GLU A 95 32.27 -11.01 -40.40
CA GLU A 95 33.72 -11.14 -40.23
C GLU A 95 34.32 -9.99 -39.38
N GLU A 96 33.79 -8.77 -39.54
CA GLU A 96 34.21 -7.60 -38.76
C GLU A 96 33.99 -7.79 -37.24
N SER A 97 33.05 -8.63 -36.82
CA SER A 97 32.78 -8.99 -35.41
C SER A 97 33.91 -9.70 -34.67
N ARG A 98 34.97 -10.09 -35.40
CA ARG A 98 36.17 -10.75 -34.84
C ARG A 98 37.39 -9.82 -34.81
N THR A 99 37.22 -8.55 -35.18
CA THR A 99 38.29 -7.57 -35.28
C THR A 99 38.39 -6.74 -33.99
N PRO A 100 39.54 -6.71 -33.29
CA PRO A 100 39.68 -5.88 -32.10
C PRO A 100 39.49 -4.39 -32.42
N GLY A 101 38.55 -3.73 -31.75
CA GLY A 101 38.26 -2.29 -31.91
C GLY A 101 37.08 -1.95 -32.85
N SER A 102 36.37 -2.94 -33.41
CA SER A 102 35.09 -2.72 -34.13
C SER A 102 33.85 -2.96 -33.25
N GLU A 103 34.04 -3.33 -31.98
CA GLU A 103 32.98 -3.76 -31.05
C GLU A 103 31.90 -2.68 -30.86
N GLU A 104 32.29 -1.43 -30.58
CA GLU A 104 31.37 -0.28 -30.40
C GLU A 104 30.47 -0.02 -31.63
N TYR A 105 31.05 -0.14 -32.83
CA TYR A 105 30.32 0.00 -34.10
C TYR A 105 29.29 -1.11 -34.27
N ILE A 106 29.67 -2.36 -33.98
CA ILE A 106 28.79 -3.52 -34.15
C ILE A 106 27.69 -3.52 -33.09
N GLU A 107 27.99 -3.17 -31.84
CA GLU A 107 26.99 -3.01 -30.77
C GLU A 107 25.96 -1.94 -31.11
N THR A 108 26.40 -0.81 -31.68
CA THR A 108 25.50 0.28 -32.11
C THR A 108 24.61 -0.15 -33.27
N ILE A 109 25.17 -0.76 -34.32
CA ILE A 109 24.40 -1.24 -35.47
C ILE A 109 23.44 -2.37 -35.08
N VAL A 110 23.85 -3.28 -34.18
CA VAL A 110 22.99 -4.34 -33.65
C VAL A 110 21.85 -3.78 -32.82
N SER A 111 22.12 -2.80 -31.94
CA SER A 111 21.08 -2.12 -31.15
C SER A 111 20.05 -1.46 -32.06
N LYS A 112 20.51 -0.66 -33.05
CA LYS A 112 19.65 -0.01 -34.04
C LYS A 112 18.88 -1.01 -34.92
N ALA A 113 19.46 -2.19 -35.22
CA ALA A 113 18.77 -3.26 -35.92
C ALA A 113 17.63 -3.88 -35.08
N ILE A 114 17.84 -4.03 -33.77
CA ILE A 114 16.82 -4.50 -32.83
C ILE A 114 15.69 -3.46 -32.73
N ASP A 115 16.02 -2.19 -32.50
CA ASP A 115 15.04 -1.09 -32.42
C ASP A 115 14.17 -1.05 -33.69
N ARG A 116 14.79 -1.02 -34.87
CA ARG A 116 14.07 -0.94 -36.15
C ARG A 116 13.22 -2.19 -36.42
N TYR A 117 13.64 -3.36 -35.94
CA TYR A 117 12.84 -4.59 -36.03
C TYR A 117 11.61 -4.55 -35.10
N ILE A 118 11.74 -4.00 -33.89
CA ILE A 118 10.64 -3.83 -32.93
C ILE A 118 9.60 -2.82 -33.44
N GLU A 119 10.06 -1.69 -34.01
CA GLU A 119 9.19 -0.71 -34.68
C GLU A 119 8.35 -1.35 -35.78
N LEU A 120 9.01 -1.98 -36.77
CA LEU A 120 8.34 -2.59 -37.92
C LEU A 120 7.34 -3.69 -37.50
N ARG A 121 7.68 -4.50 -36.48
CA ARG A 121 6.75 -5.51 -35.93
C ARG A 121 5.54 -4.90 -35.22
N SER A 122 5.71 -3.74 -34.58
CA SER A 122 4.61 -3.03 -33.92
C SER A 122 3.68 -2.34 -34.95
N GLU A 123 4.23 -1.83 -36.06
CA GLU A 123 3.47 -1.28 -37.18
C GLU A 123 2.70 -2.35 -37.98
N GLU A 124 3.33 -3.50 -38.24
CA GLU A 124 2.69 -4.66 -38.91
C GLU A 124 1.47 -5.14 -38.12
N HIS A 125 1.60 -5.22 -36.79
CA HIS A 125 0.53 -5.73 -35.91
C HIS A 125 -0.58 -4.69 -35.64
N SER A 126 -0.29 -3.39 -35.74
CA SER A 126 -1.31 -2.32 -35.68
C SER A 126 -2.01 -2.09 -37.03
N GLY A 127 -1.57 -2.79 -38.09
CA GLY A 127 -2.18 -2.74 -39.41
C GLY A 127 -1.87 -1.47 -40.21
N LEU A 128 -0.94 -0.63 -39.74
CA LEU A 128 -0.53 0.60 -40.43
C LEU A 128 0.38 0.32 -41.64
N SER A 129 1.23 -0.70 -41.58
CA SER A 129 2.15 -1.05 -42.67
C SER A 129 1.88 -2.46 -43.24
N LYS A 130 1.96 -2.57 -44.57
CA LYS A 130 1.89 -3.85 -45.32
C LYS A 130 3.27 -4.30 -45.83
N GLU A 131 4.32 -3.59 -45.44
CA GLU A 131 5.68 -3.89 -45.87
C GLU A 131 6.17 -5.13 -45.14
N LYS A 132 6.53 -6.17 -45.91
CA LYS A 132 7.13 -7.37 -45.33
C LYS A 132 8.52 -7.02 -44.83
N ILE A 133 8.77 -7.27 -43.55
CA ILE A 133 10.08 -7.11 -42.93
C ILE A 133 11.16 -7.81 -43.76
N ASP A 134 12.27 -7.13 -43.98
CA ASP A 134 13.40 -7.66 -44.76
C ASP A 134 13.90 -8.96 -44.13
N SER A 135 13.99 -10.01 -44.96
CA SER A 135 14.51 -11.32 -44.58
C SER A 135 15.95 -11.25 -44.04
N ARG A 136 16.74 -10.27 -44.50
CA ARG A 136 18.10 -10.01 -44.00
C ARG A 136 18.11 -9.55 -42.55
N LEU A 137 17.22 -8.61 -42.21
CA LEU A 137 17.07 -8.11 -40.84
C LEU A 137 16.60 -9.23 -39.91
N GLN A 138 15.62 -10.03 -40.34
CA GLN A 138 15.16 -11.20 -39.59
C GLN A 138 16.30 -12.22 -39.35
N LEU A 139 17.17 -12.47 -40.33
CA LEU A 139 18.29 -13.41 -40.19
C LEU A 139 19.35 -12.92 -39.19
N ILE A 140 19.66 -11.61 -39.16
CA ILE A 140 20.58 -11.04 -38.15
C ILE A 140 19.96 -11.18 -36.75
N ILE A 141 18.69 -10.82 -36.58
CA ILE A 141 17.95 -10.96 -35.32
C ILE A 141 17.89 -12.42 -34.86
N GLU A 142 17.68 -13.39 -35.75
CA GLU A 142 17.75 -14.82 -35.42
C GLU A 142 19.17 -15.30 -35.11
N GLY A 143 20.21 -14.66 -35.66
CA GLY A 143 21.60 -14.84 -35.25
C GLY A 143 21.85 -14.36 -33.82
N ILE A 144 21.33 -13.18 -33.46
CA ILE A 144 21.41 -12.59 -32.11
C ILE A 144 20.70 -13.51 -31.09
N PHE A 145 19.48 -13.96 -31.37
CA PHE A 145 18.78 -14.90 -30.49
C PHE A 145 19.57 -16.21 -30.26
N LYS A 146 20.15 -16.79 -31.32
CA LYS A 146 21.01 -17.99 -31.19
C LYS A 146 22.26 -17.70 -30.35
N ARG A 147 22.85 -16.51 -30.50
CA ARG A 147 24.01 -16.07 -29.73
C ARG A 147 23.67 -15.96 -28.23
N CYS A 148 22.65 -15.18 -27.86
CA CYS A 148 22.21 -15.05 -26.47
C CYS A 148 21.83 -16.40 -25.84
N ILE A 149 21.18 -17.30 -26.59
CA ILE A 149 20.88 -18.67 -26.14
C ILE A 149 22.16 -19.49 -25.91
N SER A 150 23.19 -19.32 -26.73
CA SER A 150 24.48 -20.02 -26.57
C SER A 150 25.37 -19.45 -25.46
N GLU A 151 25.26 -18.15 -25.18
CA GLU A 151 25.98 -17.45 -24.11
C GLU A 151 25.25 -17.58 -22.74
N GLY A 152 24.00 -18.04 -22.73
CA GLY A 152 23.20 -18.29 -21.53
C GLY A 152 22.38 -17.09 -21.04
N GLU A 153 22.33 -16.01 -21.83
CA GLU A 153 21.66 -14.74 -21.48
C GLU A 153 20.16 -14.77 -21.79
N PHE A 154 19.47 -15.76 -21.23
CA PHE A 154 18.05 -16.02 -21.52
C PHE A 154 17.11 -14.85 -21.17
N LYS A 155 17.43 -14.05 -20.13
CA LYS A 155 16.61 -12.89 -19.74
C LYS A 155 16.59 -11.81 -20.83
N GLN A 156 17.74 -11.51 -21.43
CA GLN A 156 17.83 -10.54 -22.53
C GLN A 156 17.14 -11.06 -23.80
N ALA A 157 17.32 -12.34 -24.12
CA ALA A 157 16.60 -12.97 -25.22
C ALA A 157 15.06 -12.95 -25.02
N ILE A 158 14.58 -13.12 -23.80
CA ILE A 158 13.15 -12.99 -23.47
C ILE A 158 12.66 -11.54 -23.60
N GLY A 159 13.42 -10.56 -23.12
CA GLY A 159 13.10 -9.13 -23.27
C GLY A 159 12.90 -8.74 -24.74
N ILE A 160 13.91 -9.01 -25.57
CA ILE A 160 13.85 -8.71 -27.03
C ILE A 160 12.72 -9.50 -27.71
N ALA A 161 12.44 -10.74 -27.27
CA ALA A 161 11.32 -11.53 -27.82
C ALA A 161 9.94 -10.95 -27.46
N LEU A 162 9.77 -10.40 -26.24
CA LEU A 162 8.53 -9.74 -25.81
C LEU A 162 8.34 -8.39 -26.54
N GLU A 163 9.38 -7.58 -26.64
CA GLU A 163 9.33 -6.30 -27.37
C GLU A 163 9.03 -6.51 -28.87
N SER A 164 9.70 -7.48 -29.51
CA SER A 164 9.45 -7.84 -30.92
C SER A 164 8.21 -8.71 -31.15
N ARG A 165 7.40 -8.95 -30.11
CA ARG A 165 6.15 -9.73 -30.13
C ARG A 165 6.29 -11.18 -30.63
N ARG A 166 7.47 -11.79 -30.53
CA ARG A 166 7.76 -13.17 -30.98
C ARG A 166 7.71 -14.20 -29.85
N LEU A 167 6.50 -14.65 -29.53
CA LEU A 167 6.24 -15.66 -28.49
C LEU A 167 6.85 -17.04 -28.79
N ASP A 168 7.06 -17.38 -30.06
CA ASP A 168 7.71 -18.63 -30.49
C ASP A 168 9.07 -18.86 -29.78
N ILE A 169 9.86 -17.80 -29.66
CA ILE A 169 11.21 -17.82 -29.06
C ILE A 169 11.12 -18.10 -27.56
N VAL A 170 10.15 -17.51 -26.87
CA VAL A 170 9.93 -17.77 -25.44
C VAL A 170 9.65 -19.25 -25.21
N SER A 171 8.84 -19.88 -26.08
CA SER A 171 8.61 -21.33 -26.01
C SER A 171 9.84 -22.17 -26.37
N ALA A 172 10.69 -21.70 -27.29
CA ALA A 172 11.91 -22.39 -27.68
C ALA A 172 12.97 -22.36 -26.57
N ILE A 173 13.16 -21.20 -25.93
CA ILE A 173 14.01 -21.04 -24.74
C ILE A 173 13.50 -21.95 -23.63
N TYR A 174 12.20 -21.90 -23.32
CA TYR A 174 11.63 -22.70 -22.24
C TYR A 174 11.77 -24.21 -22.48
N LYS A 175 11.52 -24.71 -23.71
CA LYS A 175 11.75 -26.13 -24.07
C LYS A 175 13.20 -26.58 -23.92
N GLN A 176 14.16 -25.65 -23.91
CA GLN A 176 15.58 -25.95 -23.77
C GLN A 176 16.06 -25.84 -22.31
N THR A 177 15.54 -24.89 -21.52
CA THR A 177 15.95 -24.65 -20.13
C THR A 177 15.09 -25.37 -19.11
N ASN A 178 13.78 -25.54 -19.36
CA ASN A 178 12.73 -25.89 -18.41
C ASN A 178 12.74 -25.04 -17.12
N ASP A 179 13.35 -23.85 -17.16
CA ASP A 179 13.47 -22.96 -16.01
C ASP A 179 12.25 -22.04 -15.93
N VAL A 180 11.52 -22.16 -14.82
CA VAL A 180 10.26 -21.45 -14.59
C VAL A 180 10.49 -20.06 -13.96
N SER A 181 11.70 -19.78 -13.44
CA SER A 181 12.08 -18.42 -13.04
C SER A 181 12.12 -17.46 -14.24
N LEU A 182 12.46 -17.98 -15.42
CA LEU A 182 12.41 -17.26 -16.69
C LEU A 182 10.97 -16.99 -17.15
N LEU A 183 10.03 -17.91 -16.89
CA LEU A 183 8.60 -17.68 -17.16
C LEU A 183 8.01 -16.63 -16.21
N ALA A 184 8.39 -16.65 -14.92
CA ALA A 184 8.02 -15.61 -13.97
C ALA A 184 8.54 -14.24 -14.42
N TYR A 185 9.83 -14.15 -14.82
CA TYR A 185 10.41 -12.93 -15.39
C TYR A 185 9.68 -12.47 -16.67
N ALA A 186 9.33 -13.37 -17.59
CA ALA A 186 8.58 -13.05 -18.80
C ALA A 186 7.18 -12.49 -18.48
N MET A 187 6.51 -13.05 -17.47
CA MET A 187 5.22 -12.58 -17.00
C MET A 187 5.33 -11.20 -16.31
N GLU A 188 6.32 -10.99 -15.44
CA GLU A 188 6.55 -9.69 -14.80
C GLU A 188 6.87 -8.62 -15.84
N ALA A 189 7.74 -8.92 -16.81
CA ALA A 189 8.01 -8.05 -17.94
C ALA A 189 6.73 -7.74 -18.74
N ALA A 190 5.87 -8.71 -19.02
CA ALA A 190 4.60 -8.47 -19.71
C ALA A 190 3.59 -7.63 -18.89
N LEU A 191 3.63 -7.70 -17.56
CA LEU A 191 2.73 -6.98 -16.65
C LEU A 191 3.20 -5.57 -16.26
N ASP A 192 4.51 -5.32 -16.31
CA ASP A 192 5.12 -4.04 -15.93
C ASP A 192 5.64 -3.23 -17.14
N THR A 193 5.87 -3.86 -18.30
CA THR A 193 6.06 -3.13 -19.57
C THR A 193 4.70 -2.60 -20.05
N GLY A 194 4.62 -1.30 -20.35
CA GLY A 194 3.41 -0.60 -20.80
C GLY A 194 2.97 -0.97 -22.23
N SER A 195 2.72 -2.25 -22.46
CA SER A 195 2.23 -2.82 -23.71
C SER A 195 0.69 -2.81 -23.77
N SER A 196 0.13 -2.81 -24.98
CA SER A 196 -1.32 -2.75 -25.19
C SER A 196 -2.03 -3.95 -24.54
N LEU A 197 -3.18 -3.70 -23.92
CA LEU A 197 -3.94 -4.70 -23.12
C LEU A 197 -4.21 -6.00 -23.90
N SER A 198 -4.56 -5.88 -25.19
CA SER A 198 -4.75 -7.02 -26.10
C SER A 198 -3.50 -7.89 -26.29
N TYR A 199 -2.31 -7.28 -26.35
CA TYR A 199 -1.04 -7.99 -26.48
C TYR A 199 -0.67 -8.66 -25.16
N ARG A 200 -0.78 -7.93 -24.03
CA ARG A 200 -0.58 -8.45 -22.69
C ARG A 200 -1.40 -9.72 -22.44
N ASP A 201 -2.70 -9.67 -22.75
CA ASP A 201 -3.59 -10.82 -22.53
C ASP A 201 -3.26 -11.99 -23.46
N HIS A 202 -2.81 -11.72 -24.69
CA HIS A 202 -2.28 -12.74 -25.59
C HIS A 202 -1.00 -13.40 -25.06
N VAL A 203 -0.05 -12.63 -24.51
CA VAL A 203 1.17 -13.16 -23.87
C VAL A 203 0.81 -14.01 -22.65
N LEU A 204 -0.05 -13.53 -21.76
CA LEU A 204 -0.43 -14.26 -20.55
C LEU A 204 -1.15 -15.58 -20.88
N ARG A 205 -2.07 -15.57 -21.86
CA ARG A 205 -2.72 -16.79 -22.37
C ARG A 205 -1.74 -17.77 -23.02
N PHE A 206 -0.65 -17.28 -23.61
CA PHE A 206 0.43 -18.12 -24.17
C PHE A 206 1.39 -18.66 -23.10
N LEU A 207 1.65 -17.90 -22.03
CA LEU A 207 2.51 -18.34 -20.93
C LEU A 207 1.82 -19.38 -20.05
N PHE A 208 0.50 -19.31 -19.86
CA PHE A 208 -0.24 -20.21 -18.96
C PHE A 208 0.02 -21.72 -19.23
N PRO A 209 -0.06 -22.25 -20.47
CA PRO A 209 0.21 -23.66 -20.76
C PRO A 209 1.69 -24.07 -20.65
N LEU A 210 2.62 -23.10 -20.53
CA LEU A 210 4.05 -23.37 -20.39
C LEU A 210 4.46 -23.60 -18.94
N PHE A 211 3.67 -23.12 -17.96
CA PHE A 211 3.94 -23.43 -16.56
C PHE A 211 3.77 -24.93 -16.28
N PRO A 212 4.68 -25.57 -15.52
CA PRO A 212 4.51 -26.97 -15.12
C PRO A 212 3.23 -27.20 -14.33
N GLN A 213 2.73 -28.44 -14.35
CA GLN A 213 1.69 -28.84 -13.42
C GLN A 213 2.19 -28.67 -11.98
N LEU A 214 1.38 -28.02 -11.16
CA LEU A 214 1.72 -27.75 -9.77
C LEU A 214 1.86 -29.07 -8.99
N THR A 215 2.79 -29.10 -8.03
CA THR A 215 3.06 -30.25 -7.15
C THR A 215 3.53 -29.73 -5.78
N VAL A 216 3.14 -30.39 -4.69
CA VAL A 216 3.54 -30.02 -3.32
C VAL A 216 5.07 -30.07 -3.14
N GLY A 217 5.64 -29.02 -2.53
CA GLY A 217 7.04 -28.97 -2.10
C GLY A 217 7.83 -27.78 -2.67
N GLU A 218 9.16 -27.89 -2.71
CA GLU A 218 10.06 -26.81 -3.16
C GLU A 218 9.87 -26.39 -4.64
N GLY A 219 9.15 -27.20 -5.45
CA GLY A 219 8.74 -26.84 -6.81
C GLY A 219 7.58 -25.81 -6.89
N SER A 220 7.01 -25.38 -5.77
CA SER A 220 5.83 -24.52 -5.70
C SER A 220 6.11 -22.99 -5.73
N ALA A 221 7.34 -22.56 -6.01
CA ALA A 221 7.70 -21.15 -6.16
C ALA A 221 6.82 -20.39 -7.18
N HIS A 222 6.19 -21.11 -8.11
CA HIS A 222 5.41 -20.58 -9.22
C HIS A 222 3.92 -20.40 -8.92
N VAL A 223 3.44 -20.80 -7.74
CA VAL A 223 2.03 -20.60 -7.33
C VAL A 223 1.67 -19.12 -7.39
N HIS A 224 2.45 -18.24 -6.75
CA HIS A 224 2.19 -16.79 -6.76
C HIS A 224 2.20 -16.19 -8.18
N ALA A 225 3.11 -16.64 -9.05
CA ALA A 225 3.16 -16.21 -10.44
C ALA A 225 1.91 -16.67 -11.21
N LEU A 226 1.49 -17.93 -11.04
CA LEU A 226 0.29 -18.46 -11.68
C LEU A 226 -0.97 -17.76 -11.18
N THR A 227 -1.12 -17.52 -9.87
CA THR A 227 -2.22 -16.72 -9.32
C THR A 227 -2.24 -15.32 -9.91
N ARG A 228 -1.09 -14.62 -9.96
CA ARG A 228 -0.99 -13.27 -10.55
C ARG A 228 -1.39 -13.27 -12.02
N LEU A 229 -1.01 -14.29 -12.78
CA LEU A 229 -1.43 -14.46 -14.19
C LEU A 229 -2.95 -14.67 -14.32
N LEU A 230 -3.52 -15.59 -13.53
CA LEU A 230 -4.96 -15.88 -13.55
C LEU A 230 -5.81 -14.67 -13.13
N VAL A 231 -5.37 -13.93 -12.11
CA VAL A 231 -6.01 -12.68 -11.68
C VAL A 231 -5.90 -11.60 -12.77
N ALA A 232 -4.73 -11.44 -13.40
CA ALA A 232 -4.52 -10.43 -14.44
C ALA A 232 -5.33 -10.68 -15.73
N LEU A 233 -5.58 -11.95 -16.07
CA LEU A 233 -6.48 -12.34 -17.16
C LEU A 233 -7.96 -12.30 -16.76
N SER A 234 -8.30 -12.68 -15.51
CA SER A 234 -9.69 -12.89 -15.06
C SER A 234 -10.51 -13.84 -15.96
N ASP A 235 -9.85 -14.81 -16.62
CA ASP A 235 -10.46 -15.79 -17.53
C ASP A 235 -10.94 -17.04 -16.77
N VAL A 236 -12.27 -17.15 -16.54
CA VAL A 236 -12.88 -18.28 -15.81
C VAL A 236 -12.59 -19.63 -16.47
N SER A 237 -12.61 -19.67 -17.80
CA SER A 237 -12.43 -20.90 -18.60
C SER A 237 -11.03 -21.52 -18.50
N LEU A 238 -10.02 -20.80 -18.00
CA LEU A 238 -8.69 -21.35 -17.71
C LEU A 238 -8.59 -21.83 -16.26
N THR A 239 -9.24 -21.12 -15.35
CA THR A 239 -9.16 -21.35 -13.89
C THR A 239 -9.99 -22.54 -13.42
N VAL A 240 -11.20 -22.73 -13.94
CA VAL A 240 -12.06 -23.86 -13.53
C VAL A 240 -11.42 -25.21 -13.89
N PRO A 241 -10.91 -25.47 -15.11
CA PRO A 241 -10.23 -26.72 -15.43
C PRO A 241 -8.95 -26.95 -14.60
N LEU A 242 -8.19 -25.88 -14.31
CA LEU A 242 -7.02 -25.97 -13.44
C LEU A 242 -7.43 -26.41 -12.04
N LEU A 243 -8.40 -25.74 -11.41
CA LEU A 243 -8.90 -26.09 -10.08
C LEU A 243 -9.42 -27.53 -10.04
N SER A 244 -10.21 -27.97 -11.02
CA SER A 244 -10.66 -29.37 -11.08
C SER A 244 -9.50 -30.38 -11.20
N SER A 245 -8.47 -30.08 -12.00
CA SER A 245 -7.29 -30.94 -12.11
C SER A 245 -6.43 -30.99 -10.84
N LEU A 246 -6.50 -29.94 -10.01
CA LEU A 246 -5.85 -29.88 -8.70
C LEU A 246 -6.66 -30.62 -7.63
N VAL A 247 -8.00 -30.55 -7.66
CA VAL A 247 -8.86 -31.31 -6.74
C VAL A 247 -8.63 -32.83 -6.86
N GLU A 248 -8.37 -33.34 -8.07
CA GLU A 248 -8.08 -34.77 -8.28
C GLU A 248 -6.68 -35.23 -7.79
N LYS A 249 -5.76 -34.30 -7.52
CA LYS A 249 -4.34 -34.61 -7.23
C LYS A 249 -3.86 -34.10 -5.87
N GLU A 250 -4.15 -32.85 -5.55
CA GLU A 250 -3.58 -32.10 -4.42
C GLU A 250 -4.60 -31.09 -3.85
N GLU A 251 -5.55 -31.60 -3.06
CA GLU A 251 -6.65 -30.81 -2.45
C GLU A 251 -6.17 -29.56 -1.70
N LEU A 252 -5.09 -29.67 -0.90
CA LEU A 252 -4.57 -28.55 -0.11
C LEU A 252 -4.02 -27.42 -0.99
N LEU A 253 -3.49 -27.73 -2.17
CA LEU A 253 -2.98 -26.71 -3.08
C LEU A 253 -4.11 -26.00 -3.82
N ALA A 254 -5.20 -26.72 -4.14
CA ALA A 254 -6.42 -26.11 -4.66
C ALA A 254 -7.03 -25.10 -3.68
N TYR A 255 -7.09 -25.44 -2.38
CA TYR A 255 -7.53 -24.51 -1.35
C TYR A 255 -6.59 -23.29 -1.19
N GLN A 256 -5.26 -23.48 -1.26
CA GLN A 256 -4.30 -22.35 -1.18
C GLN A 256 -4.47 -21.40 -2.36
N LEU A 257 -4.60 -21.95 -3.57
CA LEU A 257 -4.86 -21.18 -4.78
C LEU A 257 -6.19 -20.43 -4.66
N ALA A 258 -7.24 -21.03 -4.09
CA ALA A 258 -8.51 -20.36 -3.83
C ALA A 258 -8.37 -19.18 -2.85
N PHE A 259 -7.61 -19.32 -1.76
CA PHE A 259 -7.33 -18.20 -0.85
C PHE A 259 -6.56 -17.06 -1.54
N ASP A 260 -5.56 -17.39 -2.37
CA ASP A 260 -4.74 -16.41 -3.08
C ASP A 260 -5.54 -15.71 -4.20
N LEU A 261 -6.44 -16.43 -4.88
CA LEU A 261 -7.40 -15.86 -5.84
C LEU A 261 -8.39 -14.92 -5.16
N VAL A 262 -8.84 -15.20 -3.94
CA VAL A 262 -9.73 -14.32 -3.16
C VAL A 262 -9.04 -13.02 -2.73
N GLU A 263 -7.73 -13.03 -2.47
CA GLU A 263 -7.00 -11.81 -2.09
C GLU A 263 -6.77 -10.86 -3.29
N GLY A 264 -6.63 -11.39 -4.51
CA GLY A 264 -6.32 -10.60 -5.71
C GLY A 264 -7.46 -10.41 -6.72
N GLY A 265 -8.46 -11.30 -6.73
CA GLY A 265 -9.50 -11.38 -7.76
C GLY A 265 -10.61 -10.34 -7.62
N SER A 266 -11.25 -10.01 -8.75
CA SER A 266 -12.50 -9.23 -8.75
C SER A 266 -13.69 -10.10 -8.31
N GLN A 267 -14.70 -9.49 -7.69
CA GLN A 267 -15.85 -10.24 -7.14
C GLN A 267 -16.64 -10.98 -8.22
N ASP A 268 -16.94 -10.34 -9.34
CA ASP A 268 -17.56 -10.96 -10.53
C ASP A 268 -16.82 -12.21 -11.02
N TYR A 269 -15.49 -12.17 -11.07
CA TYR A 269 -14.66 -13.32 -11.47
C TYR A 269 -14.76 -14.47 -10.45
N LEU A 270 -14.73 -14.16 -9.15
CA LEU A 270 -14.88 -15.16 -8.08
C LEU A 270 -16.29 -15.77 -8.04
N GLU A 271 -17.33 -14.96 -8.27
CA GLU A 271 -18.71 -15.43 -8.35
C GLU A 271 -18.94 -16.30 -9.59
N SER A 272 -18.40 -15.89 -10.75
CA SER A 272 -18.44 -16.69 -11.98
C SER A 272 -17.78 -18.05 -11.79
N ILE A 273 -16.55 -18.12 -11.24
CA ILE A 273 -15.88 -19.40 -10.88
C ILE A 273 -16.76 -20.23 -9.95
N ARG A 274 -17.36 -19.62 -8.91
CA ARG A 274 -18.22 -20.32 -7.95
C ARG A 274 -19.46 -20.95 -8.63
N THR A 275 -20.00 -20.33 -9.67
CA THR A 275 -21.13 -20.88 -10.45
C THR A 275 -20.71 -21.95 -11.47
N GLU A 276 -19.54 -21.83 -12.10
CA GLU A 276 -19.06 -22.77 -13.12
C GLU A 276 -18.36 -24.02 -12.55
N LEU A 277 -17.95 -24.01 -11.28
CA LEU A 277 -17.34 -25.17 -10.61
C LEU A 277 -18.30 -26.37 -10.57
N PRO A 278 -17.86 -27.58 -10.98
CA PRO A 278 -18.71 -28.78 -11.02
C PRO A 278 -19.09 -29.27 -9.61
N GLU A 279 -20.24 -29.93 -9.46
CA GLU A 279 -20.67 -30.48 -8.16
C GLU A 279 -19.83 -31.67 -7.67
N GLY A 280 -19.16 -32.38 -8.57
CA GLY A 280 -18.28 -33.51 -8.25
C GLY A 280 -19.00 -34.82 -7.91
N ASP A 281 -18.21 -35.86 -7.67
CA ASP A 281 -18.65 -37.16 -7.17
C ASP A 281 -18.82 -37.15 -5.64
N LEU A 282 -19.43 -38.19 -5.09
CA LEU A 282 -19.73 -38.32 -3.64
C LEU A 282 -18.54 -38.10 -2.67
N LYS A 283 -17.29 -38.17 -3.14
CA LYS A 283 -16.09 -37.83 -2.35
C LYS A 283 -15.54 -36.43 -2.62
N THR A 284 -15.58 -35.98 -3.87
CA THR A 284 -15.05 -34.65 -4.25
C THR A 284 -16.05 -33.53 -3.98
N LYS A 285 -17.35 -33.84 -3.80
CA LYS A 285 -18.38 -32.86 -3.45
C LYS A 285 -18.06 -32.04 -2.20
N GLU A 286 -17.58 -32.67 -1.12
CA GLU A 286 -17.18 -31.95 0.09
C GLU A 286 -16.00 -31.00 -0.15
N VAL A 287 -15.05 -31.37 -1.02
CA VAL A 287 -13.91 -30.54 -1.42
C VAL A 287 -14.36 -29.36 -2.28
N TYR A 288 -15.27 -29.60 -3.24
CA TYR A 288 -15.87 -28.54 -4.04
C TYR A 288 -16.73 -27.58 -3.21
N ASP A 289 -17.46 -28.06 -2.21
CA ASP A 289 -18.26 -27.22 -1.32
C ASP A 289 -17.37 -26.41 -0.35
N LYS A 290 -16.27 -26.99 0.17
CA LYS A 290 -15.21 -26.25 0.88
C LYS A 290 -14.59 -25.17 -0.03
N LEU A 291 -14.30 -25.47 -1.30
CA LEU A 291 -13.79 -24.49 -2.27
C LEU A 291 -14.80 -23.35 -2.54
N ARG A 292 -16.09 -23.65 -2.71
CA ARG A 292 -17.15 -22.64 -2.87
C ARG A 292 -17.24 -21.72 -1.64
N ALA A 293 -17.05 -22.26 -0.43
CA ALA A 293 -17.04 -21.48 0.81
C ALA A 293 -15.82 -20.55 0.90
N ILE A 294 -14.63 -21.03 0.53
CA ILE A 294 -13.40 -20.22 0.46
C ILE A 294 -13.55 -19.10 -0.58
N LEU A 295 -13.97 -19.44 -1.81
CA LEU A 295 -14.16 -18.48 -2.91
C LEU A 295 -15.23 -17.42 -2.64
N SER A 296 -16.17 -17.69 -1.72
CA SER A 296 -17.12 -16.69 -1.22
C SER A 296 -16.48 -15.60 -0.36
N GLY A 297 -15.19 -15.70 -0.01
CA GLY A 297 -14.45 -14.74 0.83
C GLY A 297 -14.83 -14.71 2.32
N LYS A 298 -16.02 -15.22 2.67
CA LYS A 298 -16.58 -15.20 4.03
C LYS A 298 -15.62 -15.85 5.06
N GLU A 299 -15.03 -17.00 4.74
CA GLU A 299 -14.10 -17.68 5.66
C GLU A 299 -12.74 -16.98 5.80
N SER A 300 -12.19 -16.42 4.72
CA SER A 300 -10.98 -15.60 4.77
C SER A 300 -11.15 -14.41 5.73
N VAL A 301 -12.29 -13.73 5.64
CA VAL A 301 -12.59 -12.57 6.50
C VAL A 301 -12.82 -12.98 7.96
N LYS A 302 -13.48 -14.11 8.24
CA LYS A 302 -13.60 -14.63 9.62
C LYS A 302 -12.23 -14.91 10.27
N LEU A 303 -11.30 -15.51 9.52
CA LEU A 303 -9.96 -15.80 10.00
C LEU A 303 -9.16 -14.51 10.31
N TYR A 304 -9.26 -13.51 9.44
CA TYR A 304 -8.63 -12.20 9.69
C TYR A 304 -9.30 -11.43 10.84
N LEU A 305 -10.62 -11.53 11.00
CA LEU A 305 -11.36 -10.95 12.13
C LEU A 305 -10.86 -11.52 13.46
N GLU A 306 -10.71 -12.84 13.55
CA GLU A 306 -10.24 -13.50 14.77
C GLU A 306 -8.78 -13.18 15.09
N PHE A 307 -7.93 -13.06 14.06
CA PHE A 307 -6.56 -12.55 14.19
C PHE A 307 -6.53 -11.15 14.83
N LEU A 308 -7.39 -10.24 14.38
CA LEU A 308 -7.47 -8.86 14.88
C LEU A 308 -8.06 -8.77 16.30
N LYS A 309 -9.09 -9.57 16.62
CA LYS A 309 -9.64 -9.68 17.98
C LYS A 309 -8.57 -10.11 18.98
N ARG A 310 -7.84 -11.19 18.68
CA ARG A 310 -6.85 -11.80 19.59
C ARG A 310 -5.62 -10.92 19.80
N ASN A 311 -5.14 -10.24 18.75
CA ASN A 311 -3.91 -9.45 18.79
C ASN A 311 -4.14 -7.95 19.03
N ASN A 312 -5.28 -7.54 19.58
CA ASN A 312 -5.57 -6.12 19.74
C ASN A 312 -4.60 -5.41 20.71
N GLN A 313 -3.67 -4.60 20.16
CA GLN A 313 -2.73 -3.76 20.92
C GLN A 313 -3.07 -2.25 20.83
N THR A 314 -4.34 -1.88 20.65
CA THR A 314 -4.79 -0.47 20.72
C THR A 314 -4.51 0.14 22.09
N ASP A 315 -3.97 1.35 22.11
CA ASP A 315 -3.73 2.10 23.35
C ASP A 315 -4.89 3.08 23.64
N LEU A 316 -5.74 2.73 24.61
CA LEU A 316 -6.87 3.56 25.03
C LEU A 316 -6.44 4.89 25.68
N LEU A 317 -5.21 5.03 26.18
CA LEU A 317 -4.72 6.29 26.76
C LEU A 317 -4.50 7.36 25.68
N ILE A 318 -4.15 6.95 24.46
CA ILE A 318 -4.06 7.84 23.30
C ILE A 318 -5.44 8.44 23.00
N LEU A 319 -6.47 7.61 22.91
CA LEU A 319 -7.85 8.07 22.66
C LEU A 319 -8.38 8.96 23.78
N LYS A 320 -8.09 8.62 25.05
CA LYS A 320 -8.47 9.46 26.21
C LYS A 320 -7.75 10.82 26.17
N SER A 321 -6.44 10.86 25.88
CA SER A 321 -5.70 12.11 25.71
C SER A 321 -6.20 12.96 24.53
N SER A 322 -6.62 12.34 23.42
CA SER A 322 -7.21 13.05 22.28
C SER A 322 -8.59 13.60 22.62
N LYS A 323 -9.44 12.81 23.30
CA LYS A 323 -10.77 13.21 23.78
C LYS A 323 -10.69 14.42 24.72
N ASP A 324 -9.77 14.42 25.68
CA ASP A 324 -9.67 15.49 26.67
C ASP A 324 -9.11 16.81 26.08
N ALA A 325 -8.38 16.73 24.96
CA ALA A 325 -7.81 17.89 24.27
C ALA A 325 -8.73 18.51 23.21
N LEU A 326 -9.60 17.69 22.58
CA LEU A 326 -10.49 18.09 21.50
C LEU A 326 -11.87 18.51 22.05
N ASP A 327 -12.36 19.69 21.66
CA ASP A 327 -13.69 20.15 22.10
C ASP A 327 -14.80 19.29 21.46
N PRO A 328 -15.59 18.55 22.24
CA PRO A 328 -16.60 17.63 21.72
C PRO A 328 -17.82 18.34 21.09
N ARG A 329 -18.00 19.65 21.32
CA ARG A 329 -19.07 20.44 20.68
C ARG A 329 -18.72 20.84 19.25
N SER A 330 -17.44 20.78 18.88
CA SER A 330 -17.00 21.04 17.50
C SER A 330 -17.24 19.82 16.63
N SER A 331 -18.12 19.95 15.63
CA SER A 331 -18.43 18.86 14.68
C SER A 331 -17.17 18.29 14.00
N VAL A 332 -16.21 19.15 13.64
CA VAL A 332 -14.94 18.74 13.01
C VAL A 332 -14.10 17.88 13.95
N TYR A 333 -13.96 18.28 15.22
CA TYR A 333 -13.18 17.52 16.20
C TYR A 333 -13.88 16.23 16.64
N HIS A 334 -15.21 16.23 16.72
CA HIS A 334 -15.98 15.02 16.93
C HIS A 334 -15.74 14.01 15.81
N VAL A 335 -15.81 14.44 14.54
CA VAL A 335 -15.50 13.57 13.39
C VAL A 335 -14.05 13.11 13.40
N ALA A 336 -13.08 13.97 13.76
CA ALA A 336 -11.67 13.59 13.88
C ALA A 336 -11.47 12.44 14.88
N LEU A 337 -12.06 12.55 16.07
CA LEU A 337 -11.94 11.54 17.12
C LEU A 337 -12.73 10.27 16.79
N THR A 338 -13.90 10.40 16.15
CA THR A 338 -14.63 9.26 15.57
C THR A 338 -13.76 8.49 14.57
N LEU A 339 -13.11 9.18 13.62
CA LEU A 339 -12.23 8.55 12.61
C LEU A 339 -11.00 7.93 13.25
N GLN A 340 -10.35 8.62 14.20
CA GLN A 340 -9.21 8.10 14.96
C GLN A 340 -9.58 6.79 15.68
N ASN A 341 -10.70 6.77 16.42
CA ASN A 341 -11.20 5.58 17.09
C ASN A 341 -11.56 4.45 16.10
N ALA A 342 -12.27 4.79 15.02
CA ALA A 342 -12.68 3.84 13.99
C ALA A 342 -11.48 3.15 13.32
N PHE A 343 -10.43 3.90 12.97
CA PHE A 343 -9.21 3.33 12.38
C PHE A 343 -8.39 2.51 13.38
N MET A 344 -8.20 3.01 14.61
CA MET A 344 -7.49 2.27 15.66
C MET A 344 -8.13 0.91 15.95
N HIS A 345 -9.46 0.85 16.02
CA HIS A 345 -10.20 -0.37 16.34
C HIS A 345 -10.71 -1.14 15.10
N ALA A 346 -10.27 -0.79 13.88
CA ALA A 346 -10.78 -1.38 12.64
C ALA A 346 -10.68 -2.92 12.63
N GLY A 347 -11.81 -3.60 12.44
CA GLY A 347 -11.90 -5.07 12.46
C GLY A 347 -11.61 -5.76 13.80
N THR A 348 -11.45 -5.02 14.90
CA THR A 348 -11.21 -5.61 16.23
C THR A 348 -12.48 -5.93 17.00
N THR A 349 -13.65 -5.45 16.53
CA THR A 349 -14.96 -5.50 17.21
C THR A 349 -15.02 -4.85 18.60
N SER A 350 -13.96 -4.18 19.05
CA SER A 350 -13.89 -3.55 20.37
C SER A 350 -14.54 -2.16 20.35
N ASP A 351 -15.73 -2.06 20.96
CA ASP A 351 -16.50 -0.83 21.10
C ASP A 351 -16.40 -0.20 22.51
N ILE A 352 -15.43 -0.66 23.31
CA ILE A 352 -15.19 -0.23 24.71
C ILE A 352 -15.11 1.30 24.81
N PHE A 353 -14.40 1.97 23.91
CA PHE A 353 -14.29 3.43 23.91
C PHE A 353 -15.65 4.11 23.76
N LEU A 354 -16.56 3.58 22.93
CA LEU A 354 -17.88 4.18 22.73
C LEU A 354 -18.80 3.90 23.93
N ARG A 355 -18.73 2.69 24.50
CA ARG A 355 -19.49 2.32 25.72
C ARG A 355 -19.07 3.11 26.95
N GLU A 356 -17.77 3.36 27.13
CA GLU A 356 -17.27 4.23 28.22
C GLU A 356 -17.65 5.71 28.05
N ASN A 357 -17.99 6.15 26.84
CA ASN A 357 -18.12 7.58 26.48
C ASN A 357 -19.47 7.92 25.82
N LEU A 358 -20.57 7.31 26.27
CA LEU A 358 -21.91 7.56 25.75
C LEU A 358 -22.34 9.04 25.84
N GLU A 359 -21.97 9.76 26.90
CA GLU A 359 -22.22 11.20 27.02
C GLU A 359 -21.56 12.02 25.90
N TRP A 360 -20.35 11.61 25.48
CA TRP A 360 -19.64 12.25 24.38
C TRP A 360 -20.33 11.98 23.04
N LEU A 361 -20.73 10.73 22.79
CA LEU A 361 -21.48 10.33 21.61
C LEU A 361 -22.84 11.06 21.50
N GLY A 362 -23.48 11.35 22.64
CA GLY A 362 -24.71 12.14 22.73
C GLY A 362 -24.56 13.62 22.34
N LEU A 363 -23.33 14.14 22.22
CA LEU A 363 -23.07 15.51 21.73
C LEU A 363 -22.95 15.60 20.20
N ALA A 364 -23.02 14.46 19.49
CA ALA A 364 -22.95 14.40 18.03
C ALA A 364 -24.19 15.01 17.36
N ASN A 365 -23.97 15.93 16.41
CA ASN A 365 -25.02 16.67 15.72
C ASN A 365 -24.95 16.45 14.20
N ASN A 366 -26.10 16.21 13.56
CA ASN A 366 -26.24 16.06 12.11
C ASN A 366 -25.22 15.07 11.51
N TRP A 367 -24.37 15.53 10.60
CA TRP A 367 -23.35 14.71 9.92
C TRP A 367 -22.26 14.14 10.85
N SER A 368 -21.98 14.73 12.02
CA SER A 368 -21.07 14.07 12.97
C SER A 368 -21.71 12.84 13.61
N LYS A 369 -23.04 12.84 13.79
CA LYS A 369 -23.80 11.66 14.23
C LYS A 369 -23.84 10.57 13.14
N PHE A 370 -24.02 10.96 11.88
CA PHE A 370 -23.90 10.05 10.73
C PHE A 370 -22.53 9.36 10.70
N SER A 371 -21.44 10.14 10.78
CA SER A 371 -20.08 9.59 10.82
C SER A 371 -19.83 8.72 12.06
N ALA A 372 -20.41 9.06 13.21
CA ALA A 372 -20.28 8.28 14.44
C ALA A 372 -20.95 6.90 14.34
N THR A 373 -22.18 6.82 13.81
CA THR A 373 -22.84 5.53 13.56
C THR A 373 -22.15 4.76 12.44
N ALA A 374 -21.72 5.43 11.36
CA ALA A 374 -20.96 4.79 10.28
C ALA A 374 -19.59 4.24 10.75
N GLY A 375 -18.97 4.88 11.75
CA GLY A 375 -17.72 4.43 12.38
C GLY A 375 -17.83 3.06 13.05
N LEU A 376 -19.00 2.66 13.54
CA LEU A 376 -19.24 1.30 14.04
C LEU A 376 -18.97 0.25 12.95
N GLY A 377 -19.30 0.54 11.70
CA GLY A 377 -19.08 -0.37 10.58
C GLY A 377 -17.60 -0.64 10.30
N VAL A 378 -16.71 0.30 10.63
CA VAL A 378 -15.26 0.11 10.53
C VAL A 378 -14.74 -0.74 11.70
N ILE A 379 -15.22 -0.50 12.92
CA ILE A 379 -14.85 -1.26 14.13
C ILE A 379 -15.26 -2.74 14.00
N HIS A 380 -16.47 -2.98 13.49
CA HIS A 380 -17.04 -4.31 13.28
C HIS A 380 -16.83 -4.87 11.86
N LYS A 381 -15.91 -4.28 11.08
CA LYS A 381 -15.59 -4.70 9.70
C LYS A 381 -15.37 -6.21 9.62
N GLY A 382 -16.10 -6.89 8.74
CA GLY A 382 -15.99 -8.34 8.51
C GLY A 382 -16.77 -9.23 9.49
N TYR A 383 -17.47 -8.68 10.49
CA TYR A 383 -18.26 -9.48 11.42
C TYR A 383 -19.69 -9.71 10.91
N PHE A 384 -19.82 -10.53 9.86
CA PHE A 384 -21.09 -10.72 9.14
C PHE A 384 -22.22 -11.30 10.00
N GLU A 385 -21.93 -12.30 10.83
CA GLU A 385 -22.94 -13.11 11.55
C GLU A 385 -23.75 -12.32 12.58
N GLN A 386 -23.16 -11.26 13.17
CA GLN A 386 -23.84 -10.36 14.10
C GLN A 386 -23.86 -8.91 13.63
N GLY A 387 -23.33 -8.59 12.45
CA GLY A 387 -23.27 -7.22 11.94
C GLY A 387 -24.65 -6.57 11.84
N MET A 388 -25.67 -7.34 11.45
CA MET A 388 -27.07 -6.90 11.50
C MET A 388 -27.53 -6.68 12.95
N THR A 389 -27.33 -7.66 13.83
CA THR A 389 -27.74 -7.63 15.26
C THR A 389 -27.16 -6.45 16.04
N ILE A 390 -25.90 -6.10 15.79
CA ILE A 390 -25.20 -4.97 16.41
C ILE A 390 -25.78 -3.64 15.93
N LEU A 391 -26.19 -3.57 14.65
CA LEU A 391 -26.76 -2.36 14.05
C LEU A 391 -28.28 -2.25 14.23
N THR A 392 -29.01 -3.31 14.61
CA THR A 392 -30.46 -3.31 14.85
C THR A 392 -30.97 -2.10 15.67
N PRO A 393 -30.31 -1.63 16.74
CA PRO A 393 -30.77 -0.45 17.50
C PRO A 393 -30.68 0.88 16.74
N TYR A 394 -29.94 0.91 15.63
CA TYR A 394 -29.67 2.08 14.80
C TYR A 394 -30.24 1.96 13.38
N LEU A 395 -30.70 0.77 12.96
CA LEU A 395 -31.33 0.55 11.66
C LEU A 395 -32.75 1.13 11.63
N PRO A 396 -33.24 1.58 10.45
CA PRO A 396 -34.59 2.09 10.32
C PRO A 396 -35.63 0.99 10.62
N THR A 397 -36.46 1.22 11.63
CA THR A 397 -37.62 0.38 11.95
C THR A 397 -38.88 0.99 11.31
N ASN A 398 -39.84 0.16 10.89
CA ASN A 398 -41.09 0.63 10.24
C ASN A 398 -42.00 1.55 11.09
N ASN A 399 -41.61 1.87 12.33
CA ASN A 399 -42.24 2.89 13.15
C ASN A 399 -41.38 4.16 13.08
N GLU A 400 -41.89 5.23 12.49
CA GLU A 400 -41.22 6.54 12.44
C GLU A 400 -40.92 7.04 13.86
N THR A 401 -39.68 6.86 14.34
CA THR A 401 -39.26 7.46 15.60
C THR A 401 -39.00 8.94 15.37
N ASN A 402 -39.93 9.79 15.84
CA ASN A 402 -39.84 11.26 15.79
C ASN A 402 -38.77 11.84 16.76
N ILE A 403 -37.61 11.17 16.86
CA ILE A 403 -36.44 11.61 17.61
C ILE A 403 -35.60 12.50 16.69
N GLN A 404 -35.36 13.74 17.10
CA GLN A 404 -34.55 14.67 16.32
C GLN A 404 -33.16 14.07 16.00
N GLY A 405 -32.84 13.99 14.71
CA GLY A 405 -31.60 13.40 14.22
C GLY A 405 -31.53 11.86 14.29
N ALA A 406 -32.65 11.14 14.36
CA ALA A 406 -32.68 9.69 14.13
C ALA A 406 -32.16 9.34 12.74
N SER A 407 -32.62 10.03 11.69
CA SER A 407 -32.30 9.74 10.29
C SER A 407 -30.82 9.80 9.91
N TYR A 408 -30.02 10.62 10.61
CA TYR A 408 -28.55 10.61 10.46
C TYR A 408 -27.93 9.33 11.03
N SER A 409 -28.48 8.78 12.10
CA SER A 409 -28.06 7.49 12.66
C SER A 409 -28.52 6.34 11.78
N GLU A 410 -29.77 6.37 11.30
CA GLU A 410 -30.33 5.37 10.39
C GLU A 410 -29.53 5.28 9.08
N GLY A 411 -29.28 6.41 8.41
CA GLY A 411 -28.40 6.46 7.24
C GLY A 411 -26.98 6.01 7.55
N GLY A 412 -26.42 6.43 8.70
CA GLY A 412 -25.09 6.00 9.16
C GLY A 412 -25.00 4.49 9.41
N ALA A 413 -26.07 3.87 9.90
CA ALA A 413 -26.16 2.43 10.13
C ALA A 413 -26.24 1.63 8.83
N LEU A 414 -26.95 2.13 7.81
CA LEU A 414 -26.98 1.50 6.48
C LEU A 414 -25.61 1.56 5.79
N TYR A 415 -24.88 2.69 5.93
CA TYR A 415 -23.50 2.79 5.44
C TYR A 415 -22.55 1.89 6.25
N ALA A 416 -22.70 1.82 7.58
CA ALA A 416 -21.96 0.88 8.42
C ALA A 416 -22.18 -0.58 7.99
N LEU A 417 -23.43 -0.97 7.71
CA LEU A 417 -23.78 -2.31 7.25
C LEU A 417 -23.08 -2.65 5.92
N GLY A 418 -22.98 -1.69 5.00
CA GLY A 418 -22.18 -1.83 3.78
C GLY A 418 -20.67 -1.98 4.04
N LEU A 419 -20.10 -1.19 4.95
CA LEU A 419 -18.68 -1.28 5.33
C LEU A 419 -18.31 -2.62 6.01
N ILE A 420 -19.23 -3.18 6.80
CA ILE A 420 -19.06 -4.52 7.42
C ILE A 420 -19.05 -5.61 6.35
N ASN A 421 -19.93 -5.51 5.36
CA ASN A 421 -20.17 -6.52 4.33
C ASN A 421 -19.43 -6.25 3.00
N ALA A 422 -18.44 -5.35 3.02
CA ALA A 422 -17.66 -4.95 1.84
C ALA A 422 -17.03 -6.17 1.16
N GLY A 423 -17.52 -6.49 -0.04
CA GLY A 423 -17.04 -7.59 -0.88
C GLY A 423 -17.59 -8.99 -0.58
N CYS A 424 -18.52 -9.15 0.36
CA CYS A 424 -19.12 -10.46 0.71
C CYS A 424 -20.66 -10.41 0.86
N GLY A 425 -21.30 -9.33 0.38
CA GLY A 425 -22.61 -8.88 0.85
C GLY A 425 -23.85 -9.36 0.10
N SER A 426 -23.88 -10.56 -0.51
CA SER A 426 -25.03 -11.06 -1.33
C SER A 426 -26.40 -10.90 -0.66
N ASP A 427 -26.46 -11.14 0.65
CA ASP A 427 -27.69 -11.17 1.43
C ASP A 427 -28.08 -9.75 1.88
N VAL A 428 -27.08 -8.88 2.05
CA VAL A 428 -27.18 -7.50 2.55
C VAL A 428 -27.47 -6.52 1.42
N THR A 429 -26.94 -6.73 0.21
CA THR A 429 -27.25 -5.90 -0.96
C THR A 429 -28.75 -5.91 -1.27
N ASN A 430 -29.42 -7.07 -1.15
CA ASN A 430 -30.87 -7.18 -1.32
C ASN A 430 -31.65 -6.38 -0.27
N TYR A 431 -31.27 -6.45 1.01
CA TYR A 431 -31.87 -5.63 2.07
C TYR A 431 -31.66 -4.13 1.80
N LEU A 432 -30.44 -3.72 1.47
CA LEU A 432 -30.11 -2.32 1.17
C LEU A 432 -30.85 -1.79 -0.06
N ARG A 433 -31.03 -2.60 -1.12
CA ARG A 433 -31.85 -2.26 -2.30
C ARG A 433 -33.31 -2.08 -1.94
N GLN A 434 -33.88 -2.95 -1.10
CA GLN A 434 -35.25 -2.77 -0.63
C GLN A 434 -35.39 -1.50 0.21
N THR A 435 -34.49 -1.28 1.18
CA THR A 435 -34.48 -0.04 1.99
C THR A 435 -34.31 1.22 1.15
N LEU A 436 -33.51 1.18 0.08
CA LEU A 436 -33.33 2.29 -0.87
C LEU A 436 -34.61 2.62 -1.64
N ARG A 437 -35.40 1.61 -2.02
CA ARG A 437 -36.70 1.77 -2.70
C ARG A 437 -37.79 2.29 -1.76
N ASP A 438 -37.80 1.81 -0.52
CA ASP A 438 -38.85 2.09 0.46
C ASP A 438 -38.62 3.42 1.21
N ALA A 439 -37.38 3.90 1.32
CA ALA A 439 -37.03 5.14 2.01
C ALA A 439 -37.27 6.40 1.17
N ASN A 440 -38.00 7.37 1.73
CA ASN A 440 -38.21 8.71 1.14
C ASN A 440 -37.29 9.81 1.73
N ASN A 441 -36.49 9.49 2.75
CA ASN A 441 -35.63 10.47 3.43
C ASN A 441 -34.23 10.50 2.79
N GLU A 442 -33.81 11.66 2.30
CA GLU A 442 -32.54 11.87 1.60
C GLU A 442 -31.31 11.33 2.35
N VAL A 443 -31.29 11.44 3.69
CA VAL A 443 -30.16 11.02 4.53
C VAL A 443 -30.11 9.49 4.64
N VAL A 444 -31.28 8.84 4.68
CA VAL A 444 -31.40 7.38 4.72
C VAL A 444 -31.08 6.79 3.34
N GLN A 445 -31.59 7.40 2.26
CA GLN A 445 -31.23 7.06 0.88
C GLN A 445 -29.73 7.22 0.61
N HIS A 446 -29.10 8.30 1.10
CA HIS A 446 -27.66 8.52 1.00
C HIS A 446 -26.85 7.40 1.68
N GLY A 447 -27.25 7.02 2.90
CA GLY A 447 -26.64 5.91 3.63
C GLY A 447 -26.83 4.55 2.94
N ALA A 448 -28.04 4.28 2.46
CA ALA A 448 -28.39 3.08 1.70
C ALA A 448 -27.59 2.97 0.39
N ALA A 449 -27.48 4.06 -0.38
CA ALA A 449 -26.75 4.09 -1.64
C ALA A 449 -25.24 3.86 -1.44
N LEU A 450 -24.60 4.57 -0.49
CA LEU A 450 -23.17 4.32 -0.17
C LEU A 450 -22.95 2.89 0.36
N GLY A 451 -23.84 2.41 1.23
CA GLY A 451 -23.79 1.05 1.75
C GLY A 451 -23.90 0.00 0.65
N LEU A 452 -24.83 0.19 -0.29
CA LEU A 452 -25.05 -0.70 -1.44
C LEU A 452 -23.85 -0.69 -2.39
N GLY A 453 -23.29 0.48 -2.70
CA GLY A 453 -22.11 0.61 -3.54
C GLY A 453 -20.89 -0.12 -2.97
N VAL A 454 -20.66 -0.02 -1.66
CA VAL A 454 -19.54 -0.72 -0.99
C VAL A 454 -19.80 -2.22 -0.84
N ALA A 455 -21.03 -2.64 -0.53
CA ALA A 455 -21.39 -4.06 -0.39
C ALA A 455 -21.40 -4.82 -1.73
N GLY A 456 -21.83 -4.16 -2.82
CA GLY A 456 -21.95 -4.71 -4.17
C GLY A 456 -20.84 -4.27 -5.13
N MET A 457 -19.68 -3.86 -4.62
CA MET A 457 -18.57 -3.30 -5.40
C MET A 457 -18.03 -4.28 -6.46
N GLY A 458 -18.20 -3.98 -7.74
CA GLY A 458 -17.77 -4.86 -8.84
C GLY A 458 -18.64 -6.10 -9.03
N SER A 459 -19.90 -6.08 -8.57
CA SER A 459 -20.90 -7.13 -8.80
C SER A 459 -21.59 -7.07 -10.17
N LYS A 460 -21.41 -5.97 -10.92
CA LYS A 460 -22.00 -5.74 -12.26
C LYS A 460 -23.53 -5.86 -12.32
N SER A 461 -24.22 -5.76 -11.19
CA SER A 461 -25.68 -5.90 -11.11
C SER A 461 -26.40 -4.71 -11.75
N LEU A 462 -26.94 -4.92 -12.96
CA LEU A 462 -27.77 -3.94 -13.67
C LEU A 462 -29.00 -3.51 -12.84
N GLU A 463 -29.57 -4.41 -12.04
CA GLU A 463 -30.73 -4.06 -11.22
C GLU A 463 -30.38 -3.07 -10.10
N ALA A 464 -29.21 -3.21 -9.48
CA ALA A 464 -28.73 -2.26 -8.46
C ALA A 464 -28.42 -0.90 -9.08
N PHE A 465 -27.89 -0.88 -10.31
CA PHE A 465 -27.68 0.35 -11.08
C PHE A 465 -29.00 1.07 -11.39
N GLU A 466 -30.02 0.36 -11.87
CA GLU A 466 -31.36 0.91 -12.12
C GLU A 466 -32.05 1.42 -10.84
N ASP A 467 -31.86 0.76 -9.70
CA ASP A 467 -32.37 1.25 -8.41
C ASP A 467 -31.70 2.56 -7.96
N LEU A 468 -30.37 2.67 -8.14
CA LEU A 468 -29.60 3.88 -7.84
C LEU A 468 -29.94 5.04 -8.81
N LYS A 469 -30.12 4.74 -10.10
CA LYS A 469 -30.53 5.68 -11.15
C LYS A 469 -31.88 6.33 -10.87
N ARG A 470 -32.84 5.60 -10.29
CA ARG A 470 -34.13 6.17 -9.84
C ARG A 470 -33.96 7.20 -8.73
N VAL A 471 -33.05 6.94 -7.79
CA VAL A 471 -32.74 7.89 -6.69
C VAL A 471 -31.99 9.11 -7.22
N LEU A 472 -31.09 8.90 -8.18
CA LEU A 472 -30.38 9.96 -8.90
C LEU A 472 -31.36 10.91 -9.62
N PHE A 473 -32.35 10.38 -10.35
CA PHE A 473 -33.35 11.15 -11.09
C PHE A 473 -34.38 11.88 -10.20
N ASN A 474 -34.40 11.64 -8.89
CA ASN A 474 -35.15 12.48 -7.94
C ASN A 474 -34.44 13.83 -7.65
N ASP A 475 -33.26 14.06 -8.22
CA ASP A 475 -32.44 15.29 -8.14
C ASP A 475 -32.14 15.79 -6.71
N SER A 476 -32.12 14.86 -5.73
CA SER A 476 -31.69 15.16 -4.36
C SER A 476 -30.18 15.34 -4.30
N ALA A 477 -29.72 16.54 -3.92
CA ALA A 477 -28.30 16.88 -3.90
C ALA A 477 -27.42 15.97 -3.02
N VAL A 478 -27.98 15.34 -1.98
CA VAL A 478 -27.24 14.47 -1.05
C VAL A 478 -27.39 12.99 -1.43
N ALA A 479 -28.60 12.52 -1.74
CA ALA A 479 -28.80 11.13 -2.15
C ALA A 479 -28.23 10.86 -3.56
N GLY A 480 -28.29 11.84 -4.47
CA GLY A 480 -27.72 11.76 -5.82
C GLY A 480 -26.18 11.71 -5.82
N GLU A 481 -25.50 12.40 -4.89
CA GLU A 481 -24.04 12.29 -4.72
C GLU A 481 -23.63 10.86 -4.35
N ALA A 482 -24.30 10.27 -3.35
CA ALA A 482 -24.08 8.88 -2.97
C ALA A 482 -24.40 7.90 -4.10
N SER A 483 -25.49 8.16 -4.84
CA SER A 483 -25.93 7.33 -5.97
C SER A 483 -24.91 7.34 -7.10
N GLY A 484 -24.36 8.50 -7.46
CA GLY A 484 -23.31 8.62 -8.48
C GLY A 484 -22.04 7.84 -8.13
N TYR A 485 -21.56 7.92 -6.88
CA TYR A 485 -20.45 7.08 -6.43
C TYR A 485 -20.83 5.59 -6.50
N ALA A 486 -22.00 5.21 -5.96
CA ALA A 486 -22.44 3.83 -5.86
C ALA A 486 -22.65 3.15 -7.23
N MET A 487 -23.16 3.87 -8.24
CA MET A 487 -23.30 3.38 -9.61
C MET A 487 -21.94 2.97 -10.19
N GLY A 488 -20.92 3.81 -10.01
CA GLY A 488 -19.54 3.50 -10.41
C GLY A 488 -18.91 2.35 -9.61
N LEU A 489 -19.24 2.23 -8.32
CA LEU A 489 -18.75 1.11 -7.49
C LEU A 489 -19.37 -0.23 -7.91
N VAL A 490 -20.67 -0.28 -8.21
CA VAL A 490 -21.33 -1.50 -8.71
C VAL A 490 -20.79 -1.93 -10.07
N MET A 491 -20.55 -0.96 -10.96
CA MET A 491 -20.06 -1.17 -12.34
C MET A 491 -18.52 -1.07 -12.48
N LEU A 492 -17.79 -1.20 -11.36
CA LEU A 492 -16.34 -1.06 -11.29
C LEU A 492 -15.62 -1.92 -12.35
N GLY A 493 -14.78 -1.29 -13.17
CA GLY A 493 -13.93 -1.97 -14.16
C GLY A 493 -14.69 -2.67 -15.29
N THR A 494 -15.94 -2.30 -15.58
CA THR A 494 -16.73 -2.87 -16.70
C THR A 494 -16.44 -2.23 -18.05
N ALA A 495 -16.06 -0.93 -18.08
CA ALA A 495 -16.03 -0.11 -19.31
C ALA A 495 -17.31 -0.16 -20.16
N ALA A 496 -18.48 -0.40 -19.54
CA ALA A 496 -19.75 -0.41 -20.25
C ALA A 496 -20.11 1.01 -20.72
N THR A 497 -20.36 1.18 -22.02
CA THR A 497 -20.68 2.48 -22.64
C THR A 497 -22.00 3.03 -22.16
N ASP A 498 -23.07 2.22 -22.19
CA ASP A 498 -24.43 2.71 -21.97
C ASP A 498 -24.62 3.31 -20.56
N PRO A 499 -24.12 2.68 -19.46
CA PRO A 499 -24.11 3.29 -18.13
C PRO A 499 -23.31 4.60 -18.06
N VAL A 500 -22.19 4.71 -18.78
CA VAL A 500 -21.32 5.90 -18.79
C VAL A 500 -22.00 7.05 -19.52
N ASP A 501 -22.60 6.78 -20.68
CA ASP A 501 -23.29 7.78 -21.49
C ASP A 501 -24.51 8.34 -20.73
N GLU A 502 -25.28 7.49 -20.05
CA GLU A 502 -26.37 7.93 -19.16
C GLU A 502 -25.88 8.79 -17.98
N MET A 503 -24.79 8.37 -17.31
CA MET A 503 -24.20 9.14 -16.21
C MET A 503 -23.64 10.48 -16.67
N LEU A 504 -23.01 10.53 -17.85
CA LEU A 504 -22.46 11.75 -18.43
C LEU A 504 -23.56 12.71 -18.88
N GLN A 505 -24.62 12.19 -19.55
CA GLN A 505 -25.77 13.00 -19.93
C GLN A 505 -26.40 13.67 -18.70
N TYR A 506 -26.67 12.92 -17.63
CA TYR A 506 -27.28 13.48 -16.42
C TYR A 506 -26.33 14.46 -15.69
N ALA A 507 -25.02 14.26 -15.77
CA ALA A 507 -24.03 15.21 -15.25
C ALA A 507 -24.00 16.55 -16.01
N HIS A 508 -24.43 16.59 -17.28
CA HIS A 508 -24.61 17.84 -18.04
C HIS A 508 -25.98 18.52 -17.81
N GLU A 509 -27.02 17.74 -17.47
CA GLU A 509 -28.37 18.25 -17.23
C GLU A 509 -28.50 18.86 -15.82
N THR A 510 -27.88 18.24 -14.81
CA THR A 510 -27.98 18.67 -13.41
C THR A 510 -27.21 19.97 -13.11
N GLN A 511 -27.72 20.74 -12.13
CA GLN A 511 -27.06 21.95 -11.62
C GLN A 511 -26.41 21.73 -10.24
N HIS A 512 -26.57 20.53 -9.66
CA HIS A 512 -26.06 20.22 -8.32
C HIS A 512 -24.62 19.69 -8.37
N GLU A 513 -23.65 20.54 -8.02
CA GLU A 513 -22.20 20.19 -7.97
C GLU A 513 -21.88 18.86 -7.28
N LYS A 514 -22.64 18.51 -6.24
CA LYS A 514 -22.52 17.25 -5.49
C LYS A 514 -22.86 16.03 -6.34
N ILE A 515 -23.92 16.12 -7.14
CA ILE A 515 -24.34 15.07 -8.07
C ILE A 515 -23.32 14.95 -9.21
N ILE A 516 -22.93 16.07 -9.82
CA ILE A 516 -21.89 16.11 -10.87
C ILE A 516 -20.58 15.49 -10.36
N ARG A 517 -20.17 15.77 -9.12
CA ARG A 517 -18.96 15.18 -8.50
C ARG A 517 -19.10 13.67 -8.28
N GLY A 518 -20.25 13.22 -7.76
CA GLY A 518 -20.55 11.80 -7.60
C GLY A 518 -20.50 11.03 -8.92
N LEU A 519 -21.10 11.58 -9.98
CA LEU A 519 -21.10 11.00 -11.32
C LEU A 519 -19.72 11.03 -11.97
N ALA A 520 -18.99 12.14 -11.89
CA ALA A 520 -17.65 12.28 -12.44
C ALA A 520 -16.66 11.27 -11.85
N MET A 521 -16.77 11.00 -10.54
CA MET A 521 -16.00 9.94 -9.87
C MET A 521 -16.56 8.54 -10.14
N GLY A 522 -17.88 8.41 -10.31
CA GLY A 522 -18.52 7.16 -10.69
C GLY A 522 -18.04 6.65 -12.06
N ILE A 523 -17.97 7.54 -13.06
CA ILE A 523 -17.40 7.24 -14.38
C ILE A 523 -15.94 6.80 -14.26
N ALA A 524 -15.14 7.44 -13.40
CA ALA A 524 -13.75 7.05 -13.16
C ALA A 524 -13.62 5.60 -12.60
N PHE A 525 -14.56 5.14 -11.77
CA PHE A 525 -14.60 3.76 -11.30
C PHE A 525 -14.99 2.75 -12.40
N VAL A 526 -15.89 3.10 -13.31
CA VAL A 526 -16.29 2.21 -14.43
C VAL A 526 -15.09 1.83 -15.32
N TYR A 527 -14.14 2.74 -15.51
CA TYR A 527 -12.92 2.53 -16.32
C TYR A 527 -11.69 2.02 -15.53
N TYR A 528 -11.88 1.56 -14.29
CA TYR A 528 -10.79 0.99 -13.48
C TYR A 528 -10.04 -0.13 -14.24
N GLY A 529 -8.71 0.04 -14.41
CA GLY A 529 -7.83 -0.96 -15.03
C GLY A 529 -7.95 -1.14 -16.54
N ARG A 530 -8.72 -0.28 -17.23
CA ARG A 530 -9.10 -0.46 -18.65
C ARG A 530 -8.18 0.22 -19.68
N GLN A 531 -7.16 0.95 -19.21
CA GLN A 531 -6.09 1.54 -20.04
C GLN A 531 -6.63 2.29 -21.28
N GLU A 532 -6.24 1.86 -22.49
CA GLU A 532 -6.53 2.50 -23.78
C GLU A 532 -8.05 2.63 -24.07
N GLU A 533 -8.89 1.74 -23.52
CA GLU A 533 -10.36 1.81 -23.67
C GLU A 533 -10.94 3.09 -23.03
N ALA A 534 -10.23 3.70 -22.08
CA ALA A 534 -10.63 4.94 -21.42
C ALA A 534 -10.17 6.22 -22.14
N ASP A 535 -9.27 6.14 -23.14
CA ASP A 535 -8.66 7.34 -23.75
C ASP A 535 -9.67 8.25 -24.45
N SER A 536 -10.77 7.69 -24.95
CA SER A 536 -11.88 8.45 -25.55
C SER A 536 -12.59 9.30 -24.51
N ILE A 537 -13.07 8.68 -23.42
CA ILE A 537 -13.81 9.37 -22.35
C ILE A 537 -12.92 10.34 -21.58
N ILE A 538 -11.62 10.03 -21.39
CA ILE A 538 -10.66 10.93 -20.74
C ILE A 538 -10.49 12.22 -21.57
N LYS A 539 -10.39 12.12 -22.90
CA LYS A 539 -10.30 13.29 -23.78
C LYS A 539 -11.58 14.13 -23.74
N THR A 540 -12.75 13.49 -23.70
CA THR A 540 -14.04 14.17 -23.55
C THR A 540 -14.11 14.92 -22.21
N LEU A 541 -13.92 14.23 -21.08
CA LEU A 541 -14.00 14.81 -19.73
C LEU A 541 -12.98 15.93 -19.50
N LEU A 542 -11.77 15.85 -20.08
CA LEU A 542 -10.75 16.90 -19.95
C LEU A 542 -10.98 18.10 -20.88
N ALA A 543 -11.74 17.93 -21.97
CA ALA A 543 -12.15 19.03 -22.84
C ALA A 543 -13.31 19.86 -22.25
N GLU A 544 -13.98 19.36 -21.21
CA GLU A 544 -15.15 20.00 -20.62
C GLU A 544 -14.86 21.34 -19.93
N LYS A 545 -15.86 22.22 -20.01
CA LYS A 545 -15.79 23.55 -19.38
C LYS A 545 -15.87 23.46 -17.86
N ASP A 546 -16.66 22.51 -17.36
CA ASP A 546 -16.91 22.37 -15.92
C ASP A 546 -15.70 21.72 -15.20
N PRO A 547 -15.12 22.39 -14.19
CA PRO A 547 -13.95 21.86 -13.48
C PRO A 547 -14.21 20.51 -12.80
N ILE A 548 -15.46 20.21 -12.44
CA ILE A 548 -15.84 18.94 -11.77
C ILE A 548 -15.78 17.77 -12.77
N LEU A 549 -16.13 17.97 -14.04
CA LEU A 549 -15.97 16.95 -15.08
C LEU A 549 -14.49 16.73 -15.43
N ARG A 550 -13.70 17.81 -15.52
CA ARG A 550 -12.23 17.69 -15.67
C ARG A 550 -11.58 16.99 -14.47
N TYR A 551 -12.06 17.25 -13.25
CA TYR A 551 -11.64 16.55 -12.03
C TYR A 551 -11.92 15.04 -12.13
N GLY A 552 -13.12 14.65 -12.61
CA GLY A 552 -13.44 13.26 -12.96
C GLY A 552 -12.47 12.68 -14.00
N GLY A 553 -12.25 13.39 -15.11
CA GLY A 553 -11.33 12.97 -16.18
C GLY A 553 -9.89 12.71 -15.70
N VAL A 554 -9.40 13.48 -14.73
CA VAL A 554 -8.11 13.25 -14.06
C VAL A 554 -8.12 11.94 -13.27
N TYR A 555 -9.16 11.65 -12.49
CA TYR A 555 -9.28 10.37 -11.78
C TYR A 555 -9.55 9.19 -12.72
N THR A 556 -10.26 9.38 -13.83
CA THR A 556 -10.43 8.37 -14.88
C THR A 556 -9.09 7.97 -15.47
N LEU A 557 -8.23 8.94 -15.81
CA LEU A 557 -6.85 8.69 -16.24
C LEU A 557 -6.03 7.97 -15.15
N ALA A 558 -6.23 8.33 -13.88
CA ALA A 558 -5.53 7.69 -12.75
C ALA A 558 -5.92 6.22 -12.53
N LEU A 559 -7.21 5.90 -12.65
CA LEU A 559 -7.76 4.57 -12.42
C LEU A 559 -7.63 3.65 -13.64
N ALA A 560 -7.71 4.18 -14.86
CA ALA A 560 -7.48 3.41 -16.08
C ALA A 560 -6.04 2.87 -16.18
N TYR A 561 -5.06 3.68 -15.75
CA TYR A 561 -3.63 3.34 -15.77
C TYR A 561 -3.05 2.98 -14.39
N ALA A 562 -3.91 2.61 -13.43
CA ALA A 562 -3.50 2.30 -12.06
C ALA A 562 -2.40 1.21 -12.02
N GLY A 563 -1.26 1.52 -11.40
CA GLY A 563 -0.14 0.58 -11.26
C GLY A 563 0.58 0.20 -12.56
N THR A 564 0.39 0.95 -13.66
CA THR A 564 1.11 0.71 -14.94
C THR A 564 2.36 1.57 -15.11
N ALA A 565 2.53 2.64 -14.32
CA ALA A 565 3.60 3.62 -14.45
C ALA A 565 3.79 4.21 -15.88
N ASN A 566 2.72 4.28 -16.70
CA ASN A 566 2.80 4.75 -18.08
C ASN A 566 3.27 6.23 -18.17
N ASN A 567 4.39 6.45 -18.87
CA ASN A 567 5.00 7.76 -19.10
C ASN A 567 4.05 8.79 -19.74
N ASN A 568 3.16 8.36 -20.64
CA ASN A 568 2.21 9.26 -21.30
C ASN A 568 1.18 9.81 -20.31
N ALA A 569 0.62 8.94 -19.47
CA ALA A 569 -0.34 9.32 -18.45
C ALA A 569 0.31 10.19 -17.34
N VAL A 570 1.54 9.85 -16.90
CA VAL A 570 2.32 10.69 -15.98
C VAL A 570 2.59 12.08 -16.57
N ARG A 571 3.02 12.17 -17.84
CA ARG A 571 3.25 13.44 -18.55
C ARG A 571 1.97 14.27 -18.65
N GLN A 572 0.84 13.65 -18.95
CA GLN A 572 -0.46 14.32 -19.06
C GLN A 572 -0.92 14.86 -17.70
N LEU A 573 -0.80 14.09 -16.62
CA LEU A 573 -1.11 14.55 -15.26
C LEU A 573 -0.21 15.72 -14.84
N LEU A 574 1.10 15.63 -15.08
CA LEU A 574 2.04 16.73 -14.78
C LEU A 574 1.74 17.99 -15.59
N HIS A 575 1.31 17.86 -16.84
CA HIS A 575 0.87 19.00 -17.66
C HIS A 575 -0.40 19.64 -17.06
N ILE A 576 -1.43 18.84 -16.75
CA ILE A 576 -2.70 19.32 -16.17
C ILE A 576 -2.46 20.03 -14.83
N ALA A 577 -1.58 19.50 -13.98
CA ALA A 577 -1.23 20.09 -12.68
C ALA A 577 -0.63 21.51 -12.76
N VAL A 578 -0.10 21.90 -13.92
CA VAL A 578 0.44 23.24 -14.19
C VAL A 578 -0.48 24.08 -15.06
N SER A 579 -1.14 23.47 -16.07
CA SER A 579 -1.89 24.18 -17.10
C SER A 579 -3.35 24.51 -16.76
N ASP A 580 -4.03 23.68 -15.95
CA ASP A 580 -5.44 23.98 -15.59
C ASP A 580 -5.52 25.24 -14.72
N VAL A 581 -6.66 25.91 -14.74
CA VAL A 581 -6.94 27.10 -13.94
C VAL A 581 -7.57 26.73 -12.59
N SER A 582 -8.25 25.57 -12.50
CA SER A 582 -8.90 25.10 -11.28
C SER A 582 -7.92 24.44 -10.31
N ASP A 583 -7.88 24.96 -9.08
CA ASP A 583 -7.07 24.42 -7.99
C ASP A 583 -7.46 23.00 -7.57
N ASP A 584 -8.72 22.61 -7.73
CA ASP A 584 -9.18 21.25 -7.41
C ASP A 584 -8.70 20.23 -8.44
N VAL A 585 -8.71 20.59 -9.73
CA VAL A 585 -8.12 19.76 -10.81
C VAL A 585 -6.60 19.65 -10.65
N ARG A 586 -5.93 20.74 -10.25
CA ARG A 586 -4.49 20.72 -9.92
C ARG A 586 -4.18 19.77 -8.74
N ARG A 587 -4.95 19.85 -7.65
CA ARG A 587 -4.82 18.94 -6.50
C ARG A 587 -5.01 17.48 -6.93
N ALA A 588 -6.08 17.22 -7.68
CA ALA A 588 -6.37 15.88 -8.21
C ALA A 588 -5.23 15.33 -9.07
N ALA A 589 -4.67 16.14 -9.96
CA ALA A 589 -3.64 15.70 -10.90
C ALA A 589 -2.35 15.26 -10.17
N VAL A 590 -1.96 15.96 -9.10
CA VAL A 590 -0.81 15.56 -8.28
C VAL A 590 -1.12 14.34 -7.41
N THR A 591 -2.26 14.30 -6.72
CA THR A 591 -2.68 13.12 -5.94
C THR A 591 -2.77 11.85 -6.81
N SER A 592 -3.23 12.00 -8.05
CA SER A 592 -3.39 10.91 -9.02
C SER A 592 -2.07 10.21 -9.37
N LEU A 593 -0.92 10.89 -9.28
CA LEU A 593 0.39 10.29 -9.53
C LEU A 593 0.66 9.07 -8.62
N ALA A 594 0.10 9.06 -7.40
CA ALA A 594 0.22 7.92 -6.50
C ALA A 594 -0.44 6.65 -7.07
N PHE A 595 -1.62 6.77 -7.68
CA PHE A 595 -2.34 5.64 -8.25
C PHE A 595 -1.67 5.08 -9.52
N LEU A 596 -0.90 5.87 -10.26
CA LEU A 596 -0.08 5.34 -11.37
C LEU A 596 1.19 4.64 -10.86
N LEU A 597 1.82 5.17 -9.80
CA LEU A 597 3.19 4.86 -9.42
C LEU A 597 3.34 4.01 -8.13
N PHE A 598 2.26 3.59 -7.48
CA PHE A 598 2.33 2.83 -6.20
C PHE A 598 3.10 1.50 -6.28
N LYS A 599 3.28 0.91 -7.47
CA LYS A 599 4.19 -0.24 -7.67
C LYS A 599 5.67 0.12 -7.46
N ASN A 600 6.05 1.36 -7.76
CA ASN A 600 7.42 1.86 -7.73
C ASN A 600 7.55 3.07 -6.77
N PRO A 601 7.35 2.88 -5.45
CA PRO A 601 7.30 3.97 -4.46
C PRO A 601 8.59 4.80 -4.39
N SER A 602 9.74 4.24 -4.74
CA SER A 602 11.03 4.96 -4.77
C SER A 602 11.13 6.04 -5.85
N GLN A 603 10.30 6.01 -6.90
CA GLN A 603 10.31 7.03 -7.94
C GLN A 603 9.47 8.27 -7.56
N VAL A 604 8.46 8.11 -6.70
CA VAL A 604 7.48 9.14 -6.38
C VAL A 604 8.09 10.35 -5.67
N PRO A 605 8.94 10.21 -4.62
CA PRO A 605 9.63 11.35 -4.00
C PRO A 605 10.36 12.24 -5.01
N ARG A 606 11.08 11.64 -5.97
CA ARG A 606 11.87 12.37 -6.98
C ARG A 606 11.02 13.19 -7.94
N ILE A 607 9.81 12.72 -8.29
CA ILE A 607 8.88 13.45 -9.16
C ILE A 607 8.15 14.54 -8.36
N VAL A 608 7.73 14.21 -7.14
CA VAL A 608 6.86 15.08 -6.32
C VAL A 608 7.66 16.17 -5.59
N GLN A 609 8.97 16.03 -5.40
CA GLN A 609 9.82 17.04 -4.74
C GLN A 609 9.64 18.44 -5.34
N LEU A 610 9.72 18.59 -6.67
CA LEU A 610 9.53 19.89 -7.35
C LEU A 610 8.11 20.45 -7.19
N LEU A 611 7.10 19.58 -7.04
CA LEU A 611 5.70 19.98 -6.82
C LEU A 611 5.46 20.39 -5.36
N SER A 612 6.21 19.80 -4.41
CA SER A 612 6.15 20.15 -2.98
C SER A 612 6.65 21.56 -2.68
N GLU A 613 7.54 22.10 -3.52
CA GLU A 613 8.05 23.48 -3.43
C GLU A 613 7.21 24.51 -4.20
N SER A 614 6.10 24.08 -4.83
CA SER A 614 5.24 24.97 -5.62
C SER A 614 4.62 26.09 -4.78
N TYR A 615 4.51 27.30 -5.36
CA TYR A 615 3.84 28.43 -4.73
C TYR A 615 2.36 28.15 -4.42
N ASN A 616 1.71 27.30 -5.21
CA ASN A 616 0.29 26.98 -5.09
C ASN A 616 0.05 25.92 -3.99
N ALA A 617 -0.73 26.28 -2.97
CA ALA A 617 -0.99 25.42 -1.82
C ALA A 617 -1.79 24.15 -2.17
N HIS A 618 -2.64 24.15 -3.19
CA HIS A 618 -3.39 22.97 -3.63
C HIS A 618 -2.48 21.93 -4.30
N VAL A 619 -1.47 22.39 -5.04
CA VAL A 619 -0.39 21.53 -5.59
C VAL A 619 0.43 20.92 -4.45
N ARG A 620 0.83 21.71 -3.44
CA ARG A 620 1.52 21.21 -2.23
C ARG A 620 0.67 20.22 -1.42
N CYS A 621 -0.63 20.46 -1.29
CA CYS A 621 -1.56 19.52 -0.64
C CYS A 621 -1.71 18.22 -1.42
N GLY A 622 -1.80 18.28 -2.76
CA GLY A 622 -1.80 17.10 -3.62
C GLY A 622 -0.49 16.30 -3.50
N ALA A 623 0.65 16.99 -3.39
CA ALA A 623 1.96 16.38 -3.19
C ALA A 623 2.06 15.60 -1.85
N THR A 624 1.54 16.13 -0.74
CA THR A 624 1.57 15.40 0.54
C THR A 624 0.76 14.10 0.47
N LEU A 625 -0.47 14.16 -0.06
CA LEU A 625 -1.32 12.98 -0.22
C LEU A 625 -0.72 11.97 -1.22
N ALA A 626 -0.09 12.43 -2.31
CA ALA A 626 0.58 11.56 -3.26
C ALA A 626 1.71 10.75 -2.61
N LEU A 627 2.56 11.40 -1.80
CA LEU A 627 3.62 10.72 -1.03
C LEU A 627 3.03 9.75 0.00
N GLY A 628 1.99 10.17 0.73
CA GLY A 628 1.33 9.34 1.74
C GLY A 628 0.75 8.05 1.19
N ILE A 629 0.07 8.12 0.03
CA ILE A 629 -0.60 6.99 -0.61
C ILE A 629 0.41 6.07 -1.32
N ALA A 630 1.36 6.64 -2.07
CA ALA A 630 2.33 5.83 -2.82
C ALA A 630 3.35 5.11 -1.91
N CYS A 631 3.80 5.77 -0.84
CA CYS A 631 4.80 5.25 0.08
C CYS A 631 4.18 4.62 1.35
N ALA A 632 2.86 4.36 1.35
CA ALA A 632 2.15 3.78 2.48
C ALA A 632 2.78 2.46 2.94
N GLY A 633 2.98 2.31 4.27
CA GLY A 633 3.60 1.12 4.87
C GLY A 633 5.08 0.86 4.54
N THR A 634 5.71 1.66 3.66
CA THR A 634 7.11 1.41 3.22
C THR A 634 8.17 1.94 4.18
N GLY A 635 7.84 2.91 5.03
CA GLY A 635 8.81 3.58 5.90
C GLY A 635 9.91 4.37 5.16
N LEU A 636 9.72 4.72 3.89
CA LEU A 636 10.75 5.36 3.06
C LEU A 636 11.15 6.75 3.60
N GLN A 637 12.41 6.87 4.04
CA GLN A 637 12.93 8.07 4.69
C GLN A 637 12.92 9.31 3.77
N ASP A 638 13.22 9.18 2.48
CA ASP A 638 13.17 10.26 1.49
C ASP A 638 11.79 10.96 1.46
N ALA A 639 10.71 10.20 1.63
CA ALA A 639 9.35 10.75 1.66
C ALA A 639 9.07 11.49 2.99
N VAL A 640 9.62 10.99 4.11
CA VAL A 640 9.52 11.66 5.42
C VAL A 640 10.26 13.00 5.40
N GLU A 641 11.44 13.06 4.78
CA GLU A 641 12.25 14.28 4.69
C GLU A 641 11.58 15.38 3.86
N ILE A 642 10.81 15.03 2.82
CA ILE A 642 9.98 15.98 2.07
C ILE A 642 8.76 16.43 2.90
N LEU A 643 8.12 15.54 3.66
CA LEU A 643 6.93 15.86 4.44
C LEU A 643 7.22 16.66 5.73
N GLU A 644 8.37 16.47 6.36
CA GLU A 644 8.79 17.19 7.57
C GLU A 644 8.66 18.72 7.48
N PRO A 645 9.19 19.43 6.46
CA PRO A 645 8.98 20.86 6.29
C PRO A 645 7.52 21.22 5.99
N MET A 646 6.77 20.37 5.27
CA MET A 646 5.36 20.62 4.95
C MET A 646 4.46 20.59 6.19
N THR A 647 4.85 19.89 7.27
CA THR A 647 4.18 20.01 8.58
C THR A 647 4.31 21.39 9.24
N ARG A 648 5.11 22.29 8.68
CA ARG A 648 5.31 23.68 9.13
C ARG A 648 4.89 24.71 8.09
N ASP A 649 4.13 24.30 7.07
CA ASP A 649 3.60 25.22 6.06
C ASP A 649 2.70 26.29 6.69
N SER A 650 2.76 27.50 6.13
CA SER A 650 1.82 28.59 6.39
C SER A 650 0.34 28.20 6.24
N VAL A 651 0.02 27.26 5.35
CA VAL A 651 -1.35 26.87 5.00
C VAL A 651 -1.80 25.63 5.77
N ASP A 652 -2.93 25.74 6.45
CA ASP A 652 -3.51 24.76 7.37
C ASP A 652 -3.85 23.42 6.70
N PHE A 653 -4.48 23.43 5.52
CA PHE A 653 -4.84 22.20 4.79
C PHE A 653 -3.63 21.48 4.19
N VAL A 654 -2.51 22.17 3.96
CA VAL A 654 -1.24 21.54 3.58
C VAL A 654 -0.65 20.81 4.79
N ARG A 655 -0.68 21.43 5.98
CA ARG A 655 -0.27 20.75 7.24
C ARG A 655 -1.15 19.54 7.55
N GLN A 656 -2.47 19.64 7.33
CA GLN A 656 -3.41 18.52 7.46
C GLN A 656 -3.00 17.34 6.58
N GLY A 657 -2.76 17.59 5.28
CA GLY A 657 -2.29 16.56 4.34
C GLY A 657 -0.94 15.95 4.74
N ALA A 658 0.00 16.77 5.21
CA ALA A 658 1.31 16.31 5.68
C ALA A 658 1.21 15.37 6.92
N PHE A 659 0.37 15.70 7.89
CA PHE A 659 0.15 14.83 9.06
C PHE A 659 -0.57 13.52 8.71
N ILE A 660 -1.53 13.56 7.78
CA ILE A 660 -2.19 12.34 7.28
C ILE A 660 -1.17 11.45 6.55
N ALA A 661 -0.37 12.03 5.65
CA ALA A 661 0.63 11.30 4.86
C ALA A 661 1.74 10.67 5.71
N LEU A 662 2.25 11.38 6.72
CA LEU A 662 3.20 10.82 7.68
C LEU A 662 2.62 9.64 8.45
N GLY A 663 1.32 9.67 8.79
CA GLY A 663 0.61 8.54 9.40
C GLY A 663 0.54 7.31 8.49
N MET A 664 0.29 7.51 7.19
CA MET A 664 0.22 6.42 6.20
C MET A 664 1.58 5.77 5.91
N ILE A 665 2.67 6.55 5.87
CA ILE A 665 4.03 6.02 5.60
C ILE A 665 4.57 5.23 6.79
N LEU A 666 4.25 5.66 8.02
CA LEU A 666 4.73 5.08 9.27
C LEU A 666 3.80 3.99 9.85
N VAL A 667 2.73 3.60 9.14
CA VAL A 667 1.88 2.47 9.55
C VAL A 667 2.73 1.20 9.68
N GLU A 668 2.51 0.45 10.76
CA GLU A 668 3.24 -0.78 11.12
C GLU A 668 4.75 -0.69 11.35
N GLN A 669 5.39 0.47 11.15
CA GLN A 669 6.83 0.63 11.36
C GLN A 669 7.20 0.64 12.85
N SER A 670 8.40 0.14 13.17
CA SER A 670 8.96 0.11 14.53
C SER A 670 9.92 1.28 14.79
N GLU A 671 10.12 1.64 16.06
CA GLU A 671 11.08 2.68 16.49
C GLU A 671 12.53 2.40 16.04
N VAL A 672 12.89 1.13 15.81
CA VAL A 672 14.23 0.74 15.35
C VAL A 672 14.35 0.77 13.82
N SER A 673 13.26 0.49 13.10
CA SER A 673 13.21 0.57 11.64
C SER A 673 13.22 2.00 11.10
N SER A 674 12.53 2.93 11.78
CA SER A 674 12.39 4.33 11.34
C SER A 674 12.68 5.31 12.49
N PRO A 675 13.81 6.03 12.48
CA PRO A 675 14.20 6.92 13.58
C PRO A 675 13.29 8.15 13.73
N SER A 676 12.52 8.48 12.68
CA SER A 676 11.54 9.56 12.66
C SER A 676 10.25 9.23 13.44
N PHE A 677 9.94 7.95 13.70
CA PHE A 677 8.68 7.50 14.30
C PHE A 677 8.34 8.19 15.63
N THR A 678 9.28 8.17 16.59
CA THR A 678 9.10 8.76 17.92
C THR A 678 9.01 10.29 17.87
N SER A 679 9.74 10.93 16.94
CA SER A 679 9.65 12.37 16.67
C SER A 679 8.25 12.75 16.17
N THR A 680 7.71 11.97 15.23
CA THR A 680 6.37 12.19 14.64
C THR A 680 5.25 11.97 15.65
N ARG A 681 5.29 10.91 16.47
CA ARG A 681 4.30 10.69 17.55
C ARG A 681 4.27 11.84 18.56
N ASN A 682 5.43 12.30 19.01
CA ASN A 682 5.55 13.46 19.90
C ASN A 682 5.01 14.74 19.23
N ARG A 683 5.18 14.90 17.91
CA ARG A 683 4.62 16.01 17.13
C ARG A 683 3.09 15.97 17.12
N TYR A 684 2.46 14.82 16.85
CA TYR A 684 1.00 14.69 16.91
C TYR A 684 0.44 15.03 18.29
N GLN A 685 0.99 14.47 19.37
CA GLN A 685 0.51 14.76 20.72
C GLN A 685 0.63 16.24 21.07
N LYS A 686 1.71 16.91 20.63
CA LYS A 686 1.86 18.37 20.79
C LYS A 686 0.79 19.15 20.03
N ILE A 687 0.59 18.87 18.73
CA ILE A 687 -0.38 19.60 17.90
C ILE A 687 -1.83 19.35 18.38
N ILE A 688 -2.17 18.13 18.79
CA ILE A 688 -3.51 17.80 19.32
C ILE A 688 -3.76 18.51 20.65
N SER A 689 -2.75 18.63 21.52
CA SER A 689 -2.90 19.28 22.84
C SER A 689 -2.84 20.81 22.81
N ASP A 690 -2.19 21.40 21.81
CA ASP A 690 -2.19 22.86 21.63
C ASP A 690 -3.56 23.38 21.17
N LYS A 691 -4.00 24.49 21.78
CA LYS A 691 -5.26 25.16 21.45
C LYS A 691 -5.08 26.32 20.47
N HIS A 692 -3.84 26.73 20.22
CA HIS A 692 -3.50 27.79 19.27
C HIS A 692 -3.23 27.27 17.85
N GLU A 693 -3.16 25.96 17.68
CA GLU A 693 -3.03 25.30 16.37
C GLU A 693 -4.36 25.25 15.61
N ASP A 694 -4.27 25.36 14.28
CA ASP A 694 -5.45 25.43 13.40
C ASP A 694 -6.30 24.14 13.46
N PRO A 695 -7.65 24.25 13.39
CA PRO A 695 -8.53 23.09 13.49
C PRO A 695 -8.23 21.99 12.46
N MET A 696 -7.85 22.34 11.24
CA MET A 696 -7.49 21.40 10.18
C MET A 696 -6.17 20.65 10.47
N ALA A 697 -5.18 21.35 11.06
CA ALA A 697 -3.92 20.73 11.49
C ALA A 697 -4.17 19.72 12.62
N ARG A 698 -5.03 20.05 13.59
CA ARG A 698 -5.43 19.15 14.69
C ARG A 698 -6.25 17.95 14.18
N PHE A 699 -7.14 18.15 13.22
CA PHE A 699 -7.87 17.09 12.52
C PHE A 699 -6.93 16.12 11.79
N GLY A 700 -5.96 16.65 11.03
CA GLY A 700 -4.96 15.85 10.32
C GLY A 700 -4.05 15.05 11.26
N ALA A 701 -3.65 15.63 12.40
CA ALA A 701 -2.86 14.95 13.42
C ALA A 701 -3.63 13.79 14.09
N ALA A 702 -4.91 13.97 14.40
CA ALA A 702 -5.75 12.92 14.98
C ALA A 702 -5.95 11.73 14.02
N ILE A 703 -6.21 12.01 12.73
CA ILE A 703 -6.30 10.97 11.70
C ILE A 703 -4.95 10.29 11.45
N GLY A 704 -3.86 11.06 11.36
CA GLY A 704 -2.51 10.54 11.20
C GLY A 704 -2.11 9.59 12.33
N GLN A 705 -2.49 9.92 13.58
CA GLN A 705 -2.33 9.03 14.72
C GLN A 705 -3.22 7.77 14.61
N GLY A 706 -4.47 7.93 14.16
CA GLY A 706 -5.39 6.82 13.89
C GLY A 706 -4.85 5.83 12.85
N PHE A 707 -4.12 6.30 11.83
CA PHE A 707 -3.47 5.43 10.84
C PHE A 707 -2.25 4.67 11.42
N ILE A 708 -1.40 5.28 12.26
CA ILE A 708 -0.26 4.56 12.85
C ILE A 708 -0.73 3.46 13.81
N ASP A 709 -1.78 3.73 14.59
CA ASP A 709 -2.35 2.78 15.56
C ASP A 709 -3.46 1.90 14.98
N ALA A 710 -3.63 1.86 13.64
CA ALA A 710 -4.75 1.20 12.96
C ALA A 710 -4.85 -0.31 13.23
N GLY A 711 -6.07 -0.82 13.34
CA GLY A 711 -6.38 -2.25 13.53
C GLY A 711 -5.62 -2.92 14.68
N GLY A 712 -5.43 -2.21 15.80
CA GLY A 712 -4.62 -2.67 16.92
C GLY A 712 -3.12 -2.82 16.61
N ARG A 713 -2.61 -2.08 15.61
CA ARG A 713 -1.23 -2.12 15.06
C ARG A 713 -0.92 -3.40 14.25
N ASN A 714 -1.96 -4.00 13.64
CA ASN A 714 -1.88 -5.26 12.90
C ASN A 714 -2.36 -5.16 11.44
N VAL A 715 -2.66 -3.95 10.95
CA VAL A 715 -3.05 -3.71 9.55
C VAL A 715 -2.08 -2.75 8.87
N ALA A 716 -1.63 -3.11 7.67
CA ALA A 716 -0.93 -2.21 6.78
C ALA A 716 -1.92 -1.54 5.80
N ILE A 717 -1.55 -0.37 5.29
CA ILE A 717 -2.20 0.23 4.12
C ILE A 717 -1.41 -0.25 2.90
N SER A 718 -2.01 -1.08 2.05
CA SER A 718 -1.39 -1.56 0.80
C SER A 718 -2.37 -1.49 -0.36
N LEU A 719 -1.93 -0.90 -1.47
CA LEU A 719 -2.65 -0.91 -2.75
C LEU A 719 -2.39 -2.18 -3.59
N GLN A 720 -1.49 -3.04 -3.12
CA GLN A 720 -1.10 -4.30 -3.75
C GLN A 720 -1.53 -5.48 -2.88
N SER A 721 -1.99 -6.57 -3.49
CA SER A 721 -2.05 -7.87 -2.83
C SER A 721 -0.64 -8.42 -2.61
N ARG A 722 -0.50 -9.42 -1.75
CA ARG A 722 0.79 -10.10 -1.51
C ARG A 722 1.36 -10.78 -2.76
N ALA A 723 0.49 -11.18 -3.69
CA ALA A 723 0.87 -11.74 -4.98
C ALA A 723 1.31 -10.68 -6.02
N GLY A 724 1.37 -9.38 -5.67
CA GLY A 724 1.79 -8.31 -6.58
C GLY A 724 0.72 -7.88 -7.60
N SER A 725 -0.54 -8.31 -7.44
CA SER A 725 -1.67 -7.77 -8.21
C SER A 725 -2.24 -6.50 -7.54
N SER A 726 -2.95 -5.67 -8.28
CA SER A 726 -3.63 -4.48 -7.72
C SER A 726 -4.82 -4.88 -6.86
N ASN A 727 -4.89 -4.44 -5.60
CA ASN A 727 -6.08 -4.64 -4.77
C ASN A 727 -7.13 -3.57 -5.10
N THR A 728 -8.19 -3.98 -5.78
CA THR A 728 -9.32 -3.12 -6.21
C THR A 728 -9.95 -2.37 -5.04
N SER A 729 -10.28 -3.10 -3.96
CA SER A 729 -10.90 -2.56 -2.75
C SER A 729 -10.04 -1.48 -2.09
N ALA A 730 -8.72 -1.70 -2.03
CA ALA A 730 -7.79 -0.76 -1.44
C ALA A 730 -7.65 0.52 -2.28
N ILE A 731 -7.50 0.40 -3.60
CA ILE A 731 -7.34 1.56 -4.49
C ILE A 731 -8.62 2.40 -4.51
N VAL A 732 -9.79 1.76 -4.64
CA VAL A 732 -11.10 2.43 -4.60
C VAL A 732 -11.32 3.10 -3.24
N GLY A 733 -11.03 2.42 -2.13
CA GLY A 733 -11.12 2.98 -0.78
C GLY A 733 -10.24 4.21 -0.56
N MET A 734 -9.02 4.22 -1.11
CA MET A 734 -8.13 5.38 -1.03
C MET A 734 -8.54 6.53 -1.96
N VAL A 735 -9.14 6.25 -3.12
CA VAL A 735 -9.74 7.30 -3.99
C VAL A 735 -10.94 7.94 -3.31
N LEU A 736 -11.84 7.15 -2.71
CA LEU A 736 -12.97 7.67 -1.92
C LEU A 736 -12.48 8.45 -0.70
N PHE A 737 -11.43 7.98 -0.01
CA PHE A 737 -10.79 8.73 1.08
C PHE A 737 -10.32 10.12 0.60
N CYS A 738 -9.70 10.23 -0.58
CA CYS A 738 -9.27 11.54 -1.13
C CYS A 738 -10.41 12.56 -1.33
N GLN A 739 -11.68 12.13 -1.34
CA GLN A 739 -12.86 12.99 -1.44
C GLN A 739 -13.32 13.59 -0.09
N PHE A 740 -12.65 13.29 1.04
CA PHE A 740 -13.08 13.75 2.38
C PHE A 740 -13.24 15.28 2.48
N TRP A 741 -12.54 16.05 1.63
CA TRP A 741 -12.61 17.52 1.55
C TRP A 741 -14.03 18.04 1.28
N TYR A 742 -14.79 17.35 0.43
CA TYR A 742 -16.17 17.71 0.09
C TYR A 742 -17.18 16.99 0.99
N TRP A 743 -16.84 15.77 1.43
CA TRP A 743 -17.74 14.94 2.24
C TRP A 743 -16.97 14.08 3.26
N TYR A 744 -16.88 14.59 4.49
CA TYR A 744 -16.17 13.92 5.59
C TYR A 744 -16.52 12.43 5.81
N PRO A 745 -17.78 11.95 5.69
CA PRO A 745 -18.10 10.53 5.85
C PRO A 745 -17.37 9.59 4.87
N LEU A 746 -16.91 10.07 3.71
CA LEU A 746 -16.12 9.27 2.77
C LEU A 746 -14.75 8.87 3.34
N ALA A 747 -14.22 9.58 4.34
CA ALA A 747 -12.97 9.20 5.00
C ALA A 747 -13.00 7.78 5.59
N LEU A 748 -14.18 7.28 5.98
CA LEU A 748 -14.34 5.91 6.52
C LEU A 748 -13.96 4.81 5.52
N SER A 749 -14.02 5.09 4.21
CA SER A 749 -13.65 4.15 3.14
C SER A 749 -12.17 3.75 3.12
N ALA A 750 -11.30 4.48 3.83
CA ALA A 750 -9.90 4.07 4.01
C ALA A 750 -9.76 2.69 4.67
N CYS A 751 -10.78 2.21 5.40
CA CYS A 751 -10.80 0.86 5.96
C CYS A 751 -10.84 -0.26 4.91
N LEU A 752 -11.11 0.04 3.63
CA LEU A 752 -11.01 -0.91 2.52
C LEU A 752 -9.55 -1.17 2.10
N ALA A 753 -8.61 -0.27 2.45
CA ALA A 753 -7.18 -0.42 2.19
C ALA A 753 -6.40 -1.09 3.35
N PHE A 754 -7.05 -1.28 4.51
CA PHE A 754 -6.46 -1.96 5.66
C PHE A 754 -6.37 -3.47 5.40
N SER A 755 -5.15 -3.94 5.21
CA SER A 755 -4.80 -5.35 4.96
C SER A 755 -4.11 -5.93 6.20
N PRO A 756 -4.74 -6.87 6.94
CA PRO A 756 -4.16 -7.42 8.17
C PRO A 756 -2.86 -8.22 7.90
N THR A 757 -1.77 -7.88 8.59
CA THR A 757 -0.45 -8.50 8.38
C THR A 757 -0.14 -9.57 9.43
N GLY A 758 -0.63 -10.79 9.18
CA GLY A 758 -0.39 -11.94 10.04
C GLY A 758 -0.12 -13.21 9.24
N ILE A 759 0.43 -14.22 9.90
CA ILE A 759 0.45 -15.60 9.38
C ILE A 759 -0.65 -16.40 10.09
N ILE A 760 -1.55 -16.96 9.29
CA ILE A 760 -2.66 -17.80 9.74
C ILE A 760 -2.49 -19.17 9.08
N GLY A 761 -1.92 -20.11 9.84
CA GLY A 761 -1.77 -21.49 9.40
C GLY A 761 -3.06 -22.29 9.57
N LEU A 762 -3.47 -23.03 8.52
CA LEU A 762 -4.65 -23.90 8.50
C LEU A 762 -4.28 -25.35 8.17
N ASN A 763 -5.07 -26.32 8.64
CA ASN A 763 -5.03 -27.70 8.15
C ASN A 763 -6.03 -27.94 6.99
N GLY A 764 -6.05 -29.15 6.41
CA GLY A 764 -6.99 -29.53 5.32
C GLY A 764 -8.49 -29.51 5.69
N ASP A 765 -8.82 -29.37 6.98
CA ASP A 765 -10.19 -29.18 7.47
C ASP A 765 -10.52 -27.72 7.80
N LEU A 766 -9.68 -26.78 7.38
CA LEU A 766 -9.82 -25.34 7.63
C LEU A 766 -9.84 -24.98 9.14
N LYS A 767 -9.33 -25.88 9.99
CA LYS A 767 -9.09 -25.62 11.41
C LYS A 767 -7.69 -25.07 11.62
N VAL A 768 -7.52 -24.29 12.68
CA VAL A 768 -6.25 -23.64 13.01
C VAL A 768 -5.47 -24.48 14.03
N PRO A 769 -4.37 -25.15 13.64
CA PRO A 769 -3.51 -25.85 14.60
C PRO A 769 -2.64 -24.88 15.41
N LYS A 770 -2.32 -25.26 16.66
CA LYS A 770 -1.24 -24.62 17.43
C LYS A 770 0.11 -25.11 16.93
N PHE A 771 0.94 -24.20 16.45
CA PHE A 771 2.35 -24.45 16.13
C PHE A 771 3.15 -23.14 16.25
N GLU A 772 4.48 -23.24 16.22
CA GLU A 772 5.41 -22.11 16.25
C GLU A 772 6.32 -22.12 15.02
N TYR A 773 6.68 -20.93 14.55
CA TYR A 773 7.67 -20.71 13.49
C TYR A 773 8.77 -19.75 13.95
N ILE A 774 9.91 -19.73 13.25
CA ILE A 774 11.08 -18.93 13.64
C ILE A 774 11.17 -17.66 12.81
N SER A 775 11.29 -16.52 13.49
CA SER A 775 11.68 -15.23 12.92
C SER A 775 13.18 -15.01 13.15
N ASN A 776 13.98 -15.04 12.07
CA ASN A 776 15.45 -14.92 12.11
C ASN A 776 15.93 -13.46 12.17
N ALA A 777 15.34 -12.67 13.06
CA ALA A 777 15.66 -11.27 13.26
C ALA A 777 15.58 -10.91 14.76
N LYS A 778 16.18 -9.78 15.14
CA LYS A 778 16.07 -9.24 16.49
C LYS A 778 14.63 -8.82 16.76
N PRO A 779 13.99 -9.23 17.88
CA PRO A 779 12.61 -8.86 18.19
C PRO A 779 12.35 -7.35 18.12
N SER A 780 13.27 -6.52 18.60
CA SER A 780 13.13 -5.06 18.62
C SER A 780 13.03 -4.42 17.23
N LEU A 781 13.40 -5.11 16.14
CA LEU A 781 13.22 -4.61 14.77
C LEU A 781 11.76 -4.65 14.31
N PHE A 782 10.97 -5.60 14.82
CA PHE A 782 9.58 -5.84 14.42
C PHE A 782 8.59 -5.80 15.60
N ALA A 783 9.05 -5.40 16.79
CA ALA A 783 8.22 -5.26 17.98
C ALA A 783 7.13 -4.20 17.81
N TYR A 784 6.02 -4.38 18.52
CA TYR A 784 5.03 -3.30 18.69
C TYR A 784 5.69 -2.08 19.35
N PRO A 785 5.33 -0.86 18.93
CA PRO A 785 5.64 0.36 19.68
C PRO A 785 5.23 0.22 21.15
N ALA A 786 6.03 0.76 22.07
CA ALA A 786 5.71 0.67 23.48
C ALA A 786 4.37 1.39 23.77
N SER A 787 3.49 0.76 24.55
CA SER A 787 2.26 1.41 25.04
C SER A 787 2.62 2.67 25.84
N THR A 788 1.84 3.74 25.65
CA THR A 788 2.07 4.98 26.37
C THR A 788 1.92 4.73 27.86
N LYS A 789 2.93 5.11 28.64
CA LYS A 789 2.84 4.98 30.09
C LYS A 789 1.90 6.08 30.58
N PRO A 790 0.92 5.78 31.46
CA PRO A 790 0.12 6.83 32.08
C PRO A 790 1.08 7.83 32.72
N PRO A 791 0.82 9.15 32.63
CA PRO A 791 1.74 10.16 33.10
C PRO A 791 2.01 9.90 34.59
N LYS A 792 3.22 9.41 34.91
CA LYS A 792 3.71 9.33 36.29
C LYS A 792 3.54 10.73 36.85
N LYS A 793 2.64 10.89 37.83
CA LYS A 793 2.20 12.19 38.37
C LYS A 793 3.39 13.12 38.57
N GLU A 794 3.68 13.97 37.58
CA GLU A 794 4.69 15.03 37.70
C GLU A 794 4.27 16.04 38.75
N THR A 795 3.00 16.03 39.16
CA THR A 795 2.54 16.72 40.36
C THR A 795 3.27 16.25 41.62
N ILE A 796 3.78 15.01 41.71
CA ILE A 796 4.59 14.57 42.86
C ILE A 796 6.00 15.17 42.79
N THR A 797 6.65 15.19 41.63
CA THR A 797 7.99 15.80 41.49
C THR A 797 7.93 17.32 41.57
N LYS A 798 6.98 17.96 40.89
CA LYS A 798 6.76 19.42 40.94
C LYS A 798 6.25 19.87 42.31
N ALA A 799 5.41 19.10 43.01
CA ALA A 799 5.07 19.41 44.41
C ALA A 799 6.26 19.18 45.34
N ALA A 800 7.07 18.13 45.17
CA ALA A 800 8.28 17.94 45.97
C ALA A 800 9.27 19.11 45.76
N THR A 801 9.52 19.53 44.51
CA THR A 801 10.37 20.69 44.21
C THR A 801 9.77 22.00 44.72
N ALA A 802 8.45 22.20 44.59
CA ALA A 802 7.77 23.37 45.13
C ALA A 802 7.87 23.42 46.66
N VAL A 803 7.53 22.33 47.36
CA VAL A 803 7.65 22.18 48.81
C VAL A 803 9.09 22.44 49.26
N LEU A 804 10.09 21.79 48.65
CA LEU A 804 11.51 22.04 48.95
C LEU A 804 11.89 23.51 48.75
N SER A 805 11.42 24.16 47.67
CA SER A 805 11.69 25.58 47.41
C SER A 805 10.99 26.52 48.41
N THR A 806 9.78 26.18 48.86
CA THR A 806 9.04 26.95 49.87
C THR A 806 9.62 26.76 51.26
N THR A 807 10.02 25.54 51.63
CA THR A 807 10.63 25.22 52.93
C THR A 807 12.03 25.83 53.04
N ALA A 808 12.81 25.81 51.96
CA ALA A 808 14.09 26.52 51.90
C ALA A 808 13.91 28.05 51.99
N ARG A 809 12.90 28.62 51.31
CA ARG A 809 12.54 30.05 51.47
C ARG A 809 12.02 30.39 52.86
N ALA A 810 11.28 29.50 53.52
CA ALA A 810 10.80 29.68 54.89
C ALA A 810 11.96 29.72 55.88
N LYS A 811 12.80 28.67 55.94
CA LYS A 811 14.02 28.66 56.79
C LYS A 811 14.93 29.85 56.52
N ALA A 812 15.10 30.26 55.25
CA ALA A 812 15.90 31.44 54.91
C ALA A 812 15.27 32.77 55.36
N ARG A 813 13.94 32.85 55.46
CA ARG A 813 13.21 34.05 55.91
C ARG A 813 13.15 34.13 57.44
N GLU A 814 13.01 33.00 58.12
CA GLU A 814 13.15 32.88 59.58
C GLU A 814 14.56 33.24 60.03
N LYS A 815 15.59 32.69 59.38
CA LYS A 815 17.00 33.03 59.66
C LYS A 815 17.30 34.52 59.43
N LYS A 816 16.64 35.18 58.46
CA LYS A 816 16.70 36.64 58.27
C LYS A 816 15.92 37.45 59.31
N LYS A 817 14.84 36.90 59.88
CA LYS A 817 14.03 37.59 60.89
C LYS A 817 14.71 37.50 62.27
N ALA A 818 15.23 36.34 62.63
CA ALA A 818 16.08 36.13 63.81
C ALA A 818 17.33 37.03 63.78
N ALA A 819 17.96 37.21 62.61
CA ALA A 819 19.09 38.14 62.45
C ALA A 819 18.71 39.63 62.52
N ALA A 820 17.43 39.99 62.33
CA ALA A 820 16.97 41.39 62.39
C ALA A 820 16.45 41.81 63.76
N GLU A 821 16.06 40.85 64.62
CA GLU A 821 15.53 41.10 65.96
C GLU A 821 16.62 41.02 67.06
N GLY A 822 17.86 40.66 66.70
CA GLY A 822 19.00 40.48 67.62
C GLY A 822 19.86 41.72 67.91
N GLU A 823 19.58 42.89 67.35
CA GLU A 823 20.46 44.08 67.41
C GLU A 823 19.87 45.29 68.17
N ALA A 824 18.89 45.06 69.06
CA ALA A 824 18.26 46.12 69.86
C ALA A 824 18.01 45.74 71.34
N MET A 825 19.08 45.85 72.14
CA MET A 825 19.09 46.16 73.58
C MET A 825 18.55 45.12 74.59
N GLU A 826 19.45 44.62 75.44
CA GLU A 826 19.12 43.93 76.70
C GLU A 826 18.45 44.89 77.69
N LEU A 827 17.38 44.44 78.36
CA LEU A 827 17.08 44.79 79.75
C LEU A 827 16.31 43.64 80.42
N ASP A 828 16.57 43.46 81.71
CA ASP A 828 16.28 42.25 82.51
C ASP A 828 14.81 42.19 82.98
N ASP A 829 14.11 41.08 82.71
CA ASP A 829 13.19 40.47 83.70
C ASP A 829 12.82 39.01 83.36
N LYS A 830 12.69 38.17 84.38
CA LYS A 830 12.58 36.70 84.25
C LYS A 830 11.13 36.19 84.19
N GLN A 831 10.84 35.21 83.31
CA GLN A 831 10.22 33.91 83.69
C GLN A 831 10.11 32.88 82.53
N GLU A 832 11.07 31.95 82.51
CA GLU A 832 10.90 30.48 82.40
C GLU A 832 9.69 29.84 81.63
N LEU A 833 9.94 29.20 80.46
CA LEU A 833 10.09 27.71 80.30
C LEU A 833 9.94 27.15 78.84
N LYS A 834 10.98 26.41 78.37
CA LYS A 834 11.02 25.26 77.41
C LYS A 834 10.54 25.46 75.95
N ALA A 835 11.44 25.55 74.96
CA ALA A 835 12.18 24.47 74.23
C ALA A 835 11.29 23.67 73.24
N VAL A 836 11.65 23.43 71.96
CA VAL A 836 12.90 22.83 71.40
C VAL A 836 13.18 23.31 69.95
N GLU A 837 14.45 23.47 69.55
CA GLU A 837 14.87 23.30 68.15
C GLU A 837 16.37 22.89 68.02
N ASN A 838 16.75 22.29 66.89
CA ASN A 838 18.12 21.90 66.49
C ASN A 838 18.49 22.59 65.16
N ASP A 839 19.74 23.02 64.97
CA ASP A 839 20.49 22.84 63.69
C ASP A 839 21.94 23.37 63.76
N ILE A 840 22.76 22.98 62.77
CA ILE A 840 24.23 23.12 62.71
C ILE A 840 24.69 24.36 61.89
N GLU A 841 25.87 24.90 62.19
CA GLU A 841 26.47 26.09 61.54
C GLU A 841 27.26 25.82 60.24
N MET A 842 27.46 26.89 59.44
CA MET A 842 28.50 27.05 58.42
C MET A 842 29.31 28.31 58.70
N LYS A 843 30.56 28.42 58.20
CA LYS A 843 31.35 29.67 58.24
C LYS A 843 32.13 29.94 56.94
N ALA A 844 32.33 31.23 56.67
CA ALA A 844 33.24 31.81 55.69
C ALA A 844 33.69 33.21 56.17
N GLU A 845 34.87 33.67 55.75
CA GLU A 845 35.54 34.97 56.04
C GLU A 845 36.62 35.21 54.94
N ASP A 846 37.12 36.41 54.59
CA ASP A 846 36.51 37.75 54.50
C ASP A 846 37.43 38.75 53.71
N THR A 847 36.88 39.86 53.16
CA THR A 847 37.45 41.22 52.79
C THR A 847 38.92 41.48 52.26
N ALA A 848 39.28 42.53 51.49
CA ALA A 848 38.58 43.57 50.67
C ALA A 848 39.52 44.47 49.79
N SER A 849 39.07 44.86 48.57
CA SER A 849 39.30 46.14 47.81
C SER A 849 40.70 46.55 47.25
N PRO A 850 40.82 47.54 46.29
CA PRO A 850 39.98 47.86 45.10
C PRO A 850 40.76 48.31 43.81
N LYS A 851 40.14 48.24 42.60
CA LYS A 851 40.07 49.28 41.51
C LYS A 851 39.69 48.73 40.11
N ASP A 852 39.12 49.60 39.27
CA ASP A 852 38.71 49.39 37.87
C ASP A 852 39.85 49.08 36.87
N GLY A 853 39.52 48.38 35.78
CA GLY A 853 40.34 48.21 34.59
C GLY A 853 39.67 47.34 33.53
N ASP A 854 39.41 47.91 32.34
CA ASP A 854 38.73 47.29 31.19
C ASP A 854 39.65 46.34 30.37
N VAL A 855 39.11 45.75 29.29
CA VAL A 855 39.77 45.03 28.16
C VAL A 855 39.82 43.49 28.23
N SER A 856 39.09 42.85 27.30
CA SER A 856 39.27 41.47 26.79
C SER A 856 40.13 41.50 25.49
N PRO A 857 40.55 40.38 24.81
CA PRO A 857 40.44 38.93 25.10
C PRO A 857 41.78 38.14 24.81
N ILE A 858 41.70 36.79 24.64
CA ILE A 858 42.52 35.88 23.77
C ILE A 858 43.35 34.74 24.44
N ASN A 859 43.09 33.52 23.94
CA ASN A 859 43.81 32.23 23.95
C ASN A 859 45.30 32.15 24.41
N ARG A 860 45.64 31.15 25.25
CA ARG A 860 46.33 29.90 24.82
C ARG A 860 46.53 28.84 25.92
N SER A 861 46.61 27.59 25.45
CA SER A 861 46.70 26.28 26.11
C SER A 861 47.96 25.95 26.94
N LEU A 862 47.85 24.88 27.76
CA LEU A 862 48.91 23.94 28.24
C LEU A 862 49.98 24.53 29.21
N SER A 863 50.33 23.93 30.37
CA SER A 863 50.51 22.50 30.71
C SER A 863 50.81 22.26 32.21
N ASN A 864 50.76 20.97 32.63
CA ASN A 864 51.37 20.35 33.84
C ASN A 864 50.74 20.67 35.23
N LEU A 865 50.14 19.71 35.96
CA LEU A 865 50.73 18.53 36.68
C LEU A 865 51.64 18.99 37.83
N ILE A 866 51.53 18.55 39.09
CA ILE A 866 50.85 17.37 39.71
C ILE A 866 50.48 17.78 41.20
N ASP A 867 49.68 17.13 42.05
CA ASP A 867 49.60 15.70 42.43
C ASP A 867 48.24 15.28 43.09
N GLU A 868 48.23 14.08 43.68
CA GLU A 868 47.20 13.22 44.31
C GLU A 868 47.00 13.41 45.85
N PRO A 869 46.10 12.66 46.59
CA PRO A 869 45.32 11.49 46.17
C PRO A 869 43.80 11.47 46.48
N LYS A 870 43.07 10.59 45.77
CA LYS A 870 41.71 10.12 46.14
C LYS A 870 41.68 8.58 46.29
N PRO A 871 41.02 8.03 47.33
CA PRO A 871 40.93 6.58 47.50
C PRO A 871 39.91 5.95 46.54
N SER A 872 40.26 4.78 46.03
CA SER A 872 39.47 3.96 45.11
C SER A 872 38.41 3.10 45.83
N THR A 873 37.19 3.09 45.30
CA THR A 873 36.33 1.89 45.31
C THR A 873 35.74 1.68 43.92
N THR A 874 35.68 0.42 43.50
CA THR A 874 35.51 -0.02 42.11
C THR A 874 34.05 0.01 41.64
N PRO A 875 33.78 0.37 40.37
CA PRO A 875 32.46 0.16 39.76
C PRO A 875 32.28 -1.32 39.39
N SER A 876 31.21 -1.96 39.87
CA SER A 876 30.82 -3.30 39.47
C SER A 876 30.21 -3.30 38.05
N PRO A 877 30.60 -4.23 37.16
CA PRO A 877 30.17 -4.21 35.77
C PRO A 877 28.94 -5.11 35.52
N SER A 878 27.72 -4.59 35.68
CA SER A 878 26.51 -5.29 35.19
C SER A 878 25.27 -4.41 35.05
N ASN A 879 25.20 -3.66 33.94
CA ASN A 879 23.94 -3.57 33.18
C ASN A 879 24.21 -3.29 31.69
N LYS A 880 25.01 -4.17 31.07
CA LYS A 880 24.82 -4.43 29.63
C LYS A 880 23.36 -4.86 29.48
N LYS A 881 22.57 -4.15 28.66
CA LYS A 881 21.32 -4.71 28.13
C LYS A 881 21.64 -6.14 27.67
N LYS A 882 20.90 -7.14 28.17
CA LYS A 882 21.07 -8.52 27.68
C LYS A 882 21.04 -8.47 26.15
N GLY A 883 22.02 -9.08 25.49
CA GLY A 883 22.03 -9.13 24.05
C GLY A 883 20.72 -9.76 23.59
N GLU A 884 19.95 -9.04 22.80
CA GLU A 884 18.66 -9.52 22.30
C GLU A 884 18.87 -10.83 21.53
N PRO A 885 17.97 -11.81 21.67
CA PRO A 885 18.08 -13.05 20.92
C PRO A 885 18.03 -12.74 19.41
N LEU A 886 18.88 -13.42 18.64
CA LEU A 886 18.98 -13.23 17.18
C LEU A 886 17.85 -13.93 16.41
N GLN A 887 17.09 -14.77 17.10
CA GLN A 887 15.96 -15.55 16.60
C GLN A 887 14.83 -15.51 17.63
N GLU A 888 13.59 -15.51 17.17
CA GLU A 888 12.39 -15.50 18.01
C GLU A 888 11.41 -16.56 17.52
N PHE A 889 10.85 -17.34 18.45
CA PHE A 889 9.74 -18.26 18.17
C PHE A 889 8.43 -17.49 18.24
N ARG A 890 7.57 -17.66 17.23
CA ARG A 890 6.28 -16.98 17.11
C ARG A 890 5.18 -18.03 16.93
N PRO A 891 4.09 -17.99 17.72
CA PRO A 891 2.96 -18.89 17.52
C PRO A 891 2.17 -18.50 16.26
N ASN A 892 1.35 -19.45 15.78
CA ASN A 892 0.28 -19.19 14.82
C ASN A 892 -0.61 -18.01 15.27
N PHE A 893 -1.20 -17.26 14.33
CA PHE A 893 -1.83 -15.94 14.54
C PHE A 893 -0.89 -14.83 15.03
N SER A 894 0.43 -14.96 14.92
CA SER A 894 1.32 -13.81 15.16
C SER A 894 1.32 -12.81 13.99
N ARG A 895 1.41 -11.51 14.33
CA ARG A 895 1.67 -10.43 13.38
C ARG A 895 3.02 -10.61 12.69
N VAL A 896 3.06 -10.34 11.39
CA VAL A 896 4.26 -10.39 10.53
C VAL A 896 4.18 -9.26 9.52
N THR A 897 5.11 -8.31 9.59
CA THR A 897 5.18 -7.22 8.59
C THR A 897 5.75 -7.73 7.27
N PRO A 898 5.49 -7.05 6.13
CA PRO A 898 6.04 -7.45 4.83
C PRO A 898 7.57 -7.59 4.83
N ALA A 899 8.28 -6.65 5.48
CA ALA A 899 9.74 -6.70 5.62
C ALA A 899 10.27 -7.80 6.57
N GLN A 900 9.38 -8.45 7.34
CA GLN A 900 9.73 -9.57 8.22
C GLN A 900 9.64 -10.93 7.51
N LEU A 901 8.88 -11.04 6.42
CA LEU A 901 8.65 -12.30 5.70
C LEU A 901 9.95 -12.98 5.26
N ASP A 902 10.91 -12.20 4.73
CA ASP A 902 12.22 -12.70 4.29
C ASP A 902 13.01 -13.41 5.41
N TYR A 903 12.74 -13.07 6.67
CA TYR A 903 13.41 -13.62 7.84
C TYR A 903 12.69 -14.85 8.44
N ILE A 904 11.52 -15.23 7.92
CA ILE A 904 10.73 -16.33 8.49
C ILE A 904 11.17 -17.68 7.93
N SER A 905 11.31 -18.66 8.83
CA SER A 905 11.62 -20.05 8.49
C SER A 905 10.81 -21.03 9.33
N PHE A 906 10.27 -22.05 8.68
CA PHE A 906 9.63 -23.19 9.33
C PHE A 906 10.69 -24.26 9.64
N PRO A 907 10.81 -24.75 10.88
CA PRO A 907 11.78 -25.80 11.20
C PRO A 907 11.46 -27.10 10.43
N PRO A 908 12.44 -27.77 9.80
CA PRO A 908 12.17 -28.99 9.02
C PRO A 908 11.68 -30.17 9.88
N GLY A 909 11.94 -30.13 11.20
CA GLY A 909 11.40 -31.09 12.19
C GLY A 909 10.02 -30.74 12.76
N SER A 910 9.37 -29.66 12.29
CA SER A 910 7.99 -29.31 12.68
C SER A 910 7.00 -30.37 12.18
N ARG A 911 5.92 -30.61 12.93
CA ARG A 911 4.78 -31.44 12.49
C ARG A 911 4.10 -30.84 11.25
N TYR A 912 4.01 -29.51 11.22
CA TYR A 912 3.34 -28.75 10.18
C TYR A 912 4.36 -28.06 9.27
N GLN A 913 4.27 -28.29 7.96
CA GLN A 913 5.06 -27.60 6.94
C GLN A 913 4.13 -26.87 5.96
N PRO A 914 4.50 -25.68 5.46
CA PRO A 914 3.66 -24.93 4.54
C PRO A 914 3.65 -25.55 3.15
N VAL A 915 2.47 -25.58 2.52
CA VAL A 915 2.27 -26.08 1.15
C VAL A 915 3.01 -25.24 0.10
N ARG A 916 3.21 -23.94 0.38
CA ARG A 916 3.95 -22.97 -0.46
C ARG A 916 5.14 -22.37 0.30
N PRO A 917 6.20 -21.89 -0.38
CA PRO A 917 7.26 -21.10 0.26
C PRO A 917 6.71 -19.77 0.80
N VAL A 918 7.18 -19.39 1.99
CA VAL A 918 6.77 -18.15 2.70
C VAL A 918 7.79 -17.02 2.51
N SER A 919 9.06 -17.37 2.30
CA SER A 919 10.16 -16.46 1.94
C SER A 919 10.67 -16.82 0.55
N SER A 920 11.01 -15.81 -0.26
CA SER A 920 11.56 -15.98 -1.60
C SER A 920 13.02 -16.45 -1.61
N THR A 921 13.75 -16.24 -0.52
CA THR A 921 15.20 -16.52 -0.45
C THR A 921 15.51 -17.86 0.23
N PRO A 922 15.85 -18.92 -0.51
CA PRO A 922 16.36 -20.16 0.09
C PRO A 922 17.75 -19.92 0.66
N ARG A 923 17.86 -19.75 1.98
CA ARG A 923 19.16 -19.74 2.66
C ARG A 923 19.71 -21.16 2.79
N ASN A 924 20.61 -21.51 1.87
CA ASN A 924 21.52 -22.65 2.02
C ASN A 924 22.15 -22.65 3.43
N SER A 925 21.97 -23.75 4.16
CA SER A 925 22.40 -23.92 5.55
C SER A 925 23.92 -24.18 5.69
N ALA A 926 24.75 -23.45 4.94
CA ALA A 926 26.20 -23.44 5.08
C ALA A 926 26.86 -22.24 4.37
N SER A 927 27.10 -21.13 5.08
CA SER A 927 28.08 -20.13 4.64
C SER A 927 28.79 -19.46 5.82
N ILE A 928 30.12 -19.53 5.79
CA ILE A 928 31.04 -19.08 6.85
C ILE A 928 31.04 -17.54 6.96
N PRO A 929 31.06 -16.95 8.17
CA PRO A 929 31.08 -15.50 8.33
C PRO A 929 32.46 -14.92 7.96
N GLY A 930 32.62 -14.42 6.74
CA GLY A 930 33.93 -13.93 6.28
C GLY A 930 34.04 -13.39 4.85
N ALA A 931 33.05 -12.66 4.33
CA ALA A 931 33.19 -11.93 3.06
C ALA A 931 32.64 -10.49 3.17
N LYS A 932 33.39 -9.51 2.68
CA LYS A 932 33.04 -8.08 2.77
C LYS A 932 31.86 -7.74 1.87
N GLY A 933 30.93 -6.93 2.38
CA GLY A 933 29.77 -6.48 1.61
C GLY A 933 30.17 -5.59 0.44
N GLY A 934 29.81 -6.01 -0.77
CA GLY A 934 29.64 -5.13 -1.92
C GLY A 934 28.16 -4.80 -2.06
N ASN A 935 27.83 -3.53 -2.30
CA ASN A 935 26.45 -3.12 -2.60
C ASN A 935 26.00 -3.78 -3.92
N LYS A 936 25.22 -4.86 -3.83
CA LYS A 936 24.33 -5.28 -4.90
C LYS A 936 22.99 -4.56 -4.70
N ALA A 937 22.55 -3.84 -5.73
CA ALA A 937 21.20 -3.28 -5.77
C ALA A 937 20.17 -4.43 -5.69
N PRO A 938 19.00 -4.22 -5.06
CA PRO A 938 17.98 -5.26 -4.94
C PRO A 938 17.37 -5.56 -6.33
N SER A 939 17.74 -6.70 -6.90
CA SER A 939 17.25 -7.17 -8.20
C SER A 939 15.94 -7.94 -8.06
N ALA A 940 14.85 -7.39 -8.62
CA ALA A 940 13.74 -8.09 -9.30
C ALA A 940 13.15 -9.41 -8.69
N GLU A 941 13.16 -9.61 -7.37
CA GLU A 941 12.40 -10.67 -6.69
C GLU A 941 11.50 -10.09 -5.57
N LYS A 942 10.86 -8.94 -5.85
CA LYS A 942 10.11 -8.14 -4.86
C LYS A 942 8.82 -8.81 -4.32
N TYR A 943 8.31 -9.85 -4.96
CA TYR A 943 6.91 -10.30 -4.80
C TYR A 943 6.73 -11.82 -4.59
N ALA A 944 7.77 -12.54 -4.19
CA ALA A 944 7.75 -14.00 -4.08
C ALA A 944 7.71 -14.55 -2.63
N GLY A 945 7.27 -13.75 -1.65
CA GLY A 945 7.13 -14.15 -0.23
C GLY A 945 5.71 -13.96 0.29
N GLY A 946 4.99 -15.06 0.54
CA GLY A 946 3.55 -15.04 0.83
C GLY A 946 3.18 -15.23 2.31
N GLY A 947 3.01 -14.13 3.04
CA GLY A 947 2.28 -14.10 4.32
C GLY A 947 0.76 -14.29 4.16
N GLY A 948 -0.02 -14.11 5.23
CA GLY A 948 -1.49 -14.26 5.19
C GLY A 948 -1.95 -15.67 5.58
N ILE A 949 -3.00 -16.17 4.92
CA ILE A 949 -3.54 -17.51 5.13
C ILE A 949 -2.66 -18.54 4.39
N ILE A 950 -2.16 -19.53 5.12
CA ILE A 950 -1.22 -20.54 4.62
C ILE A 950 -1.72 -21.92 5.04
N LEU A 951 -1.89 -22.82 4.07
CA LEU A 951 -2.21 -24.22 4.36
C LEU A 951 -0.96 -25.02 4.69
N LEU A 952 -1.12 -25.92 5.65
CA LEU A 952 -0.08 -26.72 6.24
C LEU A 952 -0.33 -28.21 5.97
N THR A 953 0.69 -28.89 5.46
CA THR A 953 0.71 -30.36 5.46
C THR A 953 1.02 -30.84 6.88
N ASP A 954 0.24 -31.80 7.37
CA ASP A 954 0.52 -32.50 8.62
C ASP A 954 1.34 -33.75 8.31
N LEU A 955 2.60 -33.77 8.76
CA LEU A 955 3.50 -34.90 8.59
C LEU A 955 3.27 -36.04 9.59
N ARG A 956 2.36 -35.87 10.56
CA ARG A 956 2.01 -36.87 11.59
C ARG A 956 0.50 -36.85 11.91
N PRO A 957 -0.37 -37.25 10.96
CA PRO A 957 -1.82 -37.24 11.15
C PRO A 957 -2.31 -38.13 12.31
N ASP A 958 -1.56 -39.17 12.67
CA ASP A 958 -1.93 -40.14 13.73
C ASP A 958 -1.77 -39.59 15.17
N ALA A 959 -1.20 -38.39 15.35
CA ALA A 959 -1.05 -37.76 16.66
C ALA A 959 -2.19 -36.77 16.94
N GLU A 960 -2.70 -36.71 18.17
CA GLU A 960 -3.70 -35.71 18.54
C GLU A 960 -3.18 -34.28 18.26
N ALA A 961 -4.02 -33.46 17.64
CA ALA A 961 -3.69 -32.10 17.24
C ALA A 961 -4.44 -31.11 18.13
N GLU A 962 -3.70 -30.23 18.82
CA GLU A 962 -4.31 -29.09 19.51
C GLU A 962 -4.72 -28.02 18.49
N PHE A 963 -6.03 -27.78 18.39
CA PHE A 963 -6.59 -26.67 17.62
C PHE A 963 -6.79 -25.44 18.52
N ILE A 964 -6.84 -24.27 17.89
CA ILE A 964 -7.30 -23.05 18.55
C ILE A 964 -8.81 -22.97 18.30
N GLU A 965 -9.60 -23.17 19.35
CA GLU A 965 -11.05 -23.05 19.26
C GLU A 965 -11.45 -21.61 18.89
N PHE A 966 -12.51 -21.47 18.10
CA PHE A 966 -13.18 -20.20 17.89
C PHE A 966 -14.24 -20.06 18.98
N GLU A 967 -14.43 -18.87 19.55
CA GLU A 967 -15.61 -18.64 20.39
C GLU A 967 -16.86 -18.91 19.56
N PRO A 968 -17.75 -19.84 19.96
CA PRO A 968 -18.99 -20.06 19.24
C PRO A 968 -19.85 -18.79 19.34
N PRO A 969 -20.53 -18.36 18.27
CA PRO A 969 -21.48 -17.28 18.38
C PRO A 969 -22.54 -17.65 19.43
N PRO A 970 -22.88 -16.76 20.38
CA PRO A 970 -23.95 -17.02 21.34
C PRO A 970 -25.24 -17.34 20.59
N VAL A 971 -25.72 -18.58 20.77
CA VAL A 971 -26.89 -19.09 20.07
C VAL A 971 -28.11 -18.25 20.46
N PRO A 972 -28.86 -17.65 19.51
CA PRO A 972 -30.10 -16.99 19.85
C PRO A 972 -31.07 -18.02 20.42
N ALA A 973 -31.53 -17.79 21.65
CA ALA A 973 -32.43 -18.72 22.33
C ALA A 973 -33.69 -18.96 21.50
N LEU A 974 -33.91 -20.21 21.10
CA LEU A 974 -35.14 -20.63 20.42
C LEU A 974 -36.34 -20.34 21.34
N PRO A 975 -37.41 -19.69 20.86
CA PRO A 975 -38.60 -19.45 21.66
C PRO A 975 -39.24 -20.78 22.05
N THR A 976 -39.25 -21.09 23.34
CA THR A 976 -39.91 -22.29 23.87
C THR A 976 -41.41 -22.22 23.61
N ALA A 977 -41.99 -23.35 23.21
CA ALA A 977 -43.37 -23.42 22.76
C ALA A 977 -44.36 -22.98 23.86
N ALA A 978 -45.27 -22.08 23.51
CA ALA A 978 -46.23 -21.51 24.45
C ALA A 978 -47.24 -22.56 24.97
N THR A 979 -47.27 -22.77 26.28
CA THR A 979 -48.35 -23.48 26.98
C THR A 979 -49.53 -22.54 27.21
N THR A 980 -50.70 -22.90 26.68
CA THR A 980 -51.93 -22.12 26.74
C THR A 980 -52.71 -22.30 28.05
N ILE A 981 -52.97 -21.23 28.82
CA ILE A 981 -54.04 -21.14 29.84
C ILE A 981 -54.67 -19.72 29.78
N PRO A 982 -56.01 -19.52 29.97
CA PRO A 982 -56.72 -18.37 29.40
C PRO A 982 -57.29 -17.30 30.37
N ASN A 983 -57.57 -16.12 29.80
CA ASN A 983 -58.58 -15.08 30.15
C ASN A 983 -58.80 -14.63 31.63
N GLY A 984 -58.67 -13.32 31.87
CA GLY A 984 -59.27 -12.62 33.02
C GLY A 984 -59.11 -11.09 32.96
N ASN A 985 -60.23 -10.34 33.01
CA ASN A 985 -60.25 -8.86 32.97
C ASN A 985 -59.79 -8.21 34.28
N ALA A 986 -59.08 -7.06 34.23
CA ALA A 986 -59.40 -5.82 34.95
C ALA A 986 -58.34 -4.70 34.75
N VAL A 987 -58.77 -3.45 34.83
CA VAL A 987 -57.96 -2.19 34.85
C VAL A 987 -58.54 -1.33 35.97
N PRO A 988 -57.74 -0.75 36.91
CA PRO A 988 -57.36 0.67 36.75
C PRO A 988 -56.05 1.19 37.42
N SER A 989 -55.53 2.28 36.81
CA SER A 989 -54.89 3.50 37.38
C SER A 989 -53.49 3.51 38.05
N LEU A 990 -52.51 4.06 37.29
CA LEU A 990 -51.53 5.16 37.61
C LEU A 990 -50.53 5.04 38.79
N PRO A 991 -49.38 5.78 38.81
CA PRO A 991 -48.78 6.68 37.80
C PRO A 991 -47.35 6.27 37.34
N ALA A 992 -46.74 7.04 36.44
CA ALA A 992 -45.41 6.78 35.85
C ALA A 992 -44.22 7.28 36.70
N PRO A 993 -43.04 6.62 36.58
CA PRO A 993 -41.74 7.24 36.76
C PRO A 993 -40.90 7.30 35.47
N THR A 994 -40.01 8.27 35.39
CA THR A 994 -39.14 8.56 34.24
C THR A 994 -37.77 7.89 34.36
N GLY A 995 -37.34 7.14 33.33
CA GLY A 995 -35.96 6.68 33.18
C GLY A 995 -35.83 5.46 32.25
N PRO A 996 -34.78 5.35 31.41
CA PRO A 996 -34.57 4.18 30.57
C PRO A 996 -33.98 3.02 31.39
N HIS A 997 -34.83 2.08 31.82
CA HIS A 997 -34.40 0.83 32.41
C HIS A 997 -33.94 -0.15 31.33
N ILE A 998 -32.73 -0.70 31.48
CA ILE A 998 -32.39 -2.00 30.89
C ILE A 998 -32.89 -3.07 31.88
N SER A 999 -33.70 -4.00 31.40
CA SER A 999 -34.25 -5.09 32.20
C SER A 999 -33.18 -6.14 32.48
N LEU A 1000 -32.77 -6.27 33.75
CA LEU A 1000 -32.17 -7.49 34.27
C LEU A 1000 -33.28 -8.48 34.59
N ASP A 1001 -33.09 -9.75 34.23
CA ASP A 1001 -34.06 -10.83 34.51
C ASP A 1001 -33.90 -11.31 35.96
N GLU A 1002 -34.90 -11.04 36.80
CA GLU A 1002 -34.88 -11.36 38.23
C GLU A 1002 -35.06 -12.87 38.54
N ASN A 1003 -35.15 -13.74 37.52
CA ASN A 1003 -35.29 -15.20 37.71
C ASN A 1003 -34.09 -16.03 37.22
N ALA A 1004 -32.94 -15.41 36.89
CA ALA A 1004 -31.72 -16.16 36.62
C ALA A 1004 -31.17 -16.80 37.93
N PRO A 1005 -30.84 -18.10 37.95
CA PRO A 1005 -30.27 -18.74 39.14
C PRO A 1005 -28.88 -18.16 39.46
N GLU A 1006 -28.65 -17.80 40.71
CA GLU A 1006 -27.37 -17.25 41.17
C GLU A 1006 -26.22 -18.24 40.91
N ALA A 1007 -25.18 -17.78 40.20
CA ALA A 1007 -23.94 -18.53 40.05
C ALA A 1007 -23.05 -18.35 41.28
N GLU A 1008 -22.44 -19.43 41.77
CA GLU A 1008 -21.57 -19.39 42.96
C GLU A 1008 -20.35 -18.48 42.73
N PRO A 1009 -19.91 -17.72 43.76
CA PRO A 1009 -18.76 -16.83 43.63
C PRO A 1009 -17.44 -17.64 43.49
N PRO A 1010 -16.49 -17.17 42.66
CA PRO A 1010 -15.21 -17.86 42.47
C PRO A 1010 -14.36 -17.88 43.75
N ALA A 1011 -13.60 -18.96 43.94
CA ALA A 1011 -12.79 -19.19 45.13
C ALA A 1011 -11.71 -18.11 45.35
N SER A 1012 -11.47 -17.79 46.63
CA SER A 1012 -10.47 -16.80 47.05
C SER A 1012 -9.04 -17.25 46.78
N PHE A 1013 -8.25 -16.38 46.16
CA PHE A 1013 -6.85 -16.62 45.80
C PHE A 1013 -5.92 -16.22 46.96
N GLU A 1014 -5.44 -17.20 47.73
CA GLU A 1014 -4.48 -17.01 48.83
C GLU A 1014 -3.04 -17.32 48.38
N TYR A 1015 -2.10 -16.46 48.76
CA TYR A 1015 -0.65 -16.60 48.50
C TYR A 1015 0.08 -16.87 49.83
N PRO A 1016 0.90 -17.92 49.95
CA PRO A 1016 1.58 -18.24 51.20
C PRO A 1016 2.95 -17.54 51.34
N PHE A 1017 3.05 -16.66 52.33
CA PHE A 1017 4.23 -15.98 52.88
C PHE A 1017 3.84 -15.62 54.33
N GLU A 1018 4.58 -15.87 55.42
CA GLU A 1018 5.90 -16.46 55.69
C GLU A 1018 5.81 -17.31 56.99
N ASP A 1019 6.83 -18.13 57.31
CA ASP A 1019 7.60 -18.02 58.58
C ASP A 1019 8.41 -19.28 58.95
N ASP A 1020 9.70 -19.04 59.25
CA ASP A 1020 10.58 -19.68 60.25
C ASP A 1020 10.39 -21.16 60.65
N SER A 1021 11.22 -22.05 60.11
CA SER A 1021 12.25 -22.81 60.88
C SER A 1021 13.32 -23.48 60.00
#